data_AF-A0A2P6NGT9-F1
#
_entry.id   AF-A0A2P6NGT9-F1
#
_cell.length_a   1.000
_cell.length_b   1.000
_cell.length_c   1.000
_cell.angle_alpha   90.00
_cell.angle_beta   90.00
_cell.angle_gamma   90.00
#
_symmetry.space_group_name_H-M   'P 1'
#
loop_
_entity.id
_entity.type
_entity.pdbx_description
1 polymer ?
#
loop_
_entity_poly.entity_id
_entity_poly.type
_entity_poly.pdbx_seq_one_letter_code
_entity_poly.pdbx_strand_id
1 'polypeptide(L)'
;VWKRIMMRGTDTTDTLNLFMAVPTIYAKLSHEAETVDAEERRKFREASQKFRLMVSGSAALPESVMKKWAELSGHRLLERYGMSEIGMALSNPLHGERIAGAVGQPLPGVEVRLWDEAANREAKSGEPGEVRIKGDTVFIKYWDRPDATAETFDSEGWFKTGDIGSYSEKEKTYRLLGRASVDIIKSGGYKISALDVERELLEHPHIREIAVVGIPNEEYGQVMGAIVVLAEGEEMTVEDLKHWAKDKMASYKVPRQLLVLDEMPRNAMGKTNKKELVNTRYDNAKSPTILVFLTRFIKRIRSPKEHTNSSRCNHNLKEAKRRTSSYLAVRLNPHTSTHTRIEIMSIHNEERDIKMAKDNKLKLLNYVCAALIHEPDFYTSADQIQQRINEACQAVVTSDPEFILKTAFYVRDQLNVRSTANYLLAWASIRKECQPFVKHYFAATVRLPSDLLDVMSMVTVWLNNTSIPTCLRKAAAKKFAEYDEFSLAKYNKEKAQKSKKKRAAKKQKVHDAEPAAAADEERKGVHITATNKMTLKQLIRRLHISEPSQTVMRILGKKYPANEEEFQKSGLPGSFDSTKAGSRMKLPTPETWETQVSAKGNRNTTWEELMDHDKLPFMAMLRNIRNFIISGVSPDHHEKVIARLTDERSVTNSKQLPWRFLSAYDAIKIDLEGLMNDILDHDGSEFKIVTVKVKGKKGEALGGVRQIKKRVIIPYHMPDLPLIERYRHSIDTAVKLSTQNNLPPIAGRTVVFVDVSGSMDTPVTRNKVPSLQKAMDVAALIGLMIHHSAEDCHLRIFSSPSGNGRPDLPVDDLSGDSILDNVNKILEKKRLLGGGTDFPFQYIRDAIDRKEKIDTLVVLSDMMIAPNRNGPLSIGGIMREYRQKVNPGLLFVSVDLRGAGTAVNEIDLEDEGNVLVTGFSDNILRLIAERGNEGQLATVEGMRRKVDEIQDRKEKKAKK
;
A
#
# COMPACT_ATOMS: atom_id res chain seq x y z
N VAL A 1 14.77 -17.90 -20.67
CA VAL A 1 16.09 -18.37 -20.19
C VAL A 1 16.89 -19.06 -21.29
N TRP A 2 16.29 -19.97 -22.07
CA TRP A 2 16.95 -20.64 -23.20
C TRP A 2 17.65 -19.68 -24.17
N LYS A 3 17.00 -18.57 -24.55
CA LYS A 3 17.63 -17.52 -25.37
C LYS A 3 18.98 -17.04 -24.80
N ARG A 4 19.07 -16.82 -23.49
CA ARG A 4 20.30 -16.35 -22.83
C ARG A 4 21.35 -17.47 -22.71
N ILE A 5 20.92 -18.71 -22.48
CA ILE A 5 21.81 -19.88 -22.53
C ILE A 5 22.40 -20.04 -23.94
N MET A 6 21.60 -19.85 -24.99
CA MET A 6 22.00 -19.99 -26.39
C MET A 6 22.84 -18.83 -26.94
N MET A 7 22.67 -17.60 -26.45
CA MET A 7 23.50 -16.44 -26.84
C MET A 7 24.97 -16.58 -26.43
N ARG A 8 25.32 -17.62 -25.68
CA ARG A 8 26.69 -17.91 -25.29
C ARG A 8 27.55 -18.34 -26.47
N GLY A 9 28.51 -17.50 -26.82
CA GLY A 9 29.52 -17.72 -27.87
C GLY A 9 29.40 -16.79 -29.08
N THR A 10 28.44 -15.86 -29.10
CA THR A 10 28.36 -14.80 -30.13
C THR A 10 29.10 -13.51 -29.73
N ASP A 11 29.45 -13.38 -28.45
CA ASP A 11 30.19 -12.26 -27.88
C ASP A 11 31.31 -12.83 -27.00
N THR A 12 32.57 -12.47 -27.27
CA THR A 12 33.75 -13.01 -26.56
C THR A 12 33.88 -12.51 -25.12
N THR A 13 32.98 -11.63 -24.68
CA THR A 13 32.96 -11.02 -23.35
C THR A 13 31.99 -11.68 -22.36
N ASP A 14 31.02 -12.49 -22.83
CA ASP A 14 30.01 -13.10 -21.96
C ASP A 14 30.49 -14.45 -21.37
N THR A 15 31.02 -14.39 -20.15
CA THR A 15 31.72 -15.48 -19.44
C THR A 15 30.81 -16.31 -18.53
N LEU A 16 29.51 -16.39 -18.82
CA LEU A 16 28.54 -17.21 -18.07
C LEU A 16 28.98 -18.68 -17.97
N ASN A 17 29.49 -19.08 -16.80
CA ASN A 17 30.06 -20.40 -16.55
C ASN A 17 29.30 -21.21 -15.49
N LEU A 18 28.40 -20.58 -14.73
CA LEU A 18 27.68 -21.17 -13.62
C LEU A 18 26.20 -20.79 -13.73
N PHE A 19 25.31 -21.79 -13.62
CA PHE A 19 23.86 -21.56 -13.61
C PHE A 19 23.27 -22.10 -12.31
N MET A 20 22.75 -21.21 -11.47
CA MET A 20 22.09 -21.57 -10.22
C MET A 20 20.58 -21.33 -10.36
N ALA A 21 19.76 -22.34 -10.11
CA ALA A 21 18.31 -22.21 -10.16
C ALA A 21 17.60 -23.18 -9.21
N VAL A 22 16.34 -22.91 -8.91
CA VAL A 22 15.49 -23.83 -8.15
C VAL A 22 15.00 -24.99 -9.04
N PRO A 23 14.66 -26.17 -8.49
CA PRO A 23 14.20 -27.33 -9.26
C PRO A 23 13.07 -27.02 -10.26
N THR A 24 12.14 -26.13 -9.90
CA THR A 24 10.99 -25.77 -10.75
C THR A 24 11.40 -25.05 -12.04
N ILE A 25 12.51 -24.30 -12.04
CA ILE A 25 13.04 -23.69 -13.26
C ILE A 25 13.57 -24.77 -14.20
N TYR A 26 14.30 -25.76 -13.68
CA TYR A 26 14.78 -26.88 -14.50
C TYR A 26 13.63 -27.71 -15.07
N ALA A 27 12.56 -27.94 -14.29
CA ALA A 27 11.37 -28.62 -14.77
C ALA A 27 10.70 -27.85 -15.93
N LYS A 28 10.48 -26.53 -15.77
CA LYS A 28 9.88 -25.69 -16.82
C LYS A 28 10.74 -25.64 -18.09
N LEU A 29 12.05 -25.49 -17.94
CA LEU A 29 12.97 -25.49 -19.09
C LEU A 29 13.00 -26.84 -19.80
N SER A 30 12.90 -27.94 -19.04
CA SER A 30 12.79 -29.28 -19.62
C SER A 30 11.52 -29.46 -20.41
N HIS A 31 10.39 -28.96 -19.89
CA HIS A 31 9.11 -29.03 -20.58
C HIS A 31 9.08 -28.16 -21.83
N GLU A 32 9.58 -26.92 -21.77
CA GLU A 32 9.70 -26.05 -22.96
C GLU A 32 10.53 -26.72 -24.05
N ALA A 33 11.63 -27.39 -23.68
CA ALA A 33 12.47 -28.12 -24.63
C ALA A 33 11.76 -29.31 -25.32
N GLU A 34 10.70 -29.85 -24.72
CA GLU A 34 9.88 -30.91 -25.34
C GLU A 34 8.96 -30.36 -26.44
N THR A 35 8.61 -29.08 -26.37
CA THR A 35 7.70 -28.43 -27.33
C THR A 35 8.39 -27.96 -28.61
N VAL A 36 9.72 -27.87 -28.60
CA VAL A 36 10.53 -27.44 -29.76
C VAL A 36 11.01 -28.63 -30.59
N ASP A 37 11.40 -28.37 -31.84
CA ASP A 37 11.90 -29.39 -32.75
C ASP A 37 13.28 -29.95 -32.35
N ALA A 38 13.68 -31.04 -33.01
CA ALA A 38 14.92 -31.75 -32.69
C ALA A 38 16.18 -30.88 -32.88
N GLU A 39 16.17 -29.95 -33.83
CA GLU A 39 17.31 -29.09 -34.13
C GLU A 39 17.46 -27.99 -33.07
N GLU A 40 16.36 -27.40 -32.63
CA GLU A 40 16.37 -26.43 -31.54
C GLU A 40 16.71 -27.09 -30.20
N ARG A 41 16.22 -28.31 -29.94
CA ARG A 41 16.60 -29.11 -28.77
C ARG A 41 18.09 -29.47 -28.76
N ARG A 42 18.68 -29.75 -29.92
CA ARG A 42 20.13 -29.97 -30.07
C ARG A 42 20.91 -28.71 -29.67
N LYS A 43 20.48 -27.53 -30.11
CA LYS A 43 21.10 -26.24 -29.73
C LYS A 43 21.01 -25.98 -28.22
N PHE A 44 19.89 -26.32 -27.58
CA PHE A 44 19.74 -26.21 -26.12
C PHE A 44 20.77 -27.07 -25.38
N ARG A 45 20.96 -28.32 -25.83
CA ARG A 45 21.96 -29.23 -25.27
C ARG A 45 23.38 -28.69 -25.44
N GLU A 46 23.76 -28.31 -26.66
CA GLU A 46 25.11 -27.80 -26.96
C GLU A 46 25.44 -26.54 -26.17
N ALA A 47 24.47 -25.62 -26.04
CA ALA A 47 24.64 -24.42 -25.24
C ALA A 47 24.78 -24.74 -23.74
N SER A 48 24.00 -25.70 -23.25
CA SER A 48 24.04 -26.12 -21.85
C SER A 48 25.37 -26.77 -21.49
N GLN A 49 25.90 -27.67 -22.33
CA GLN A 49 27.15 -28.41 -22.08
C GLN A 49 28.38 -27.53 -21.89
N LYS A 50 28.32 -26.28 -22.36
CA LYS A 50 29.41 -25.32 -22.16
C LYS A 50 29.51 -24.88 -20.69
N PHE A 51 28.45 -25.01 -19.88
CA PHE A 51 28.49 -24.56 -18.48
C PHE A 51 29.50 -25.40 -17.68
N ARG A 52 30.25 -24.75 -16.78
CA ARG A 52 31.14 -25.48 -15.88
C ARG A 52 30.32 -26.24 -14.83
N LEU A 53 29.23 -25.64 -14.37
CA LEU A 53 28.40 -26.21 -13.32
C LEU A 53 26.97 -25.67 -13.37
N MET A 54 26.01 -26.54 -13.08
CA MET A 54 24.62 -26.18 -12.85
C MET A 54 24.20 -26.65 -11.46
N VAL A 55 23.68 -25.72 -10.64
CA VAL A 55 23.41 -25.93 -9.21
C VAL A 55 21.92 -25.80 -8.95
N SER A 56 21.37 -26.76 -8.23
CA SER A 56 20.02 -26.71 -7.71
C SER A 56 20.03 -26.49 -6.19
N GLY A 57 19.10 -25.66 -5.70
CA GLY A 57 18.97 -25.40 -4.27
C GLY A 57 17.64 -24.73 -3.93
N SER A 58 17.47 -24.32 -2.67
CA SER A 58 16.25 -23.73 -2.09
C SER A 58 15.00 -24.63 -2.01
N ALA A 59 14.99 -25.79 -2.65
CA ALA A 59 13.96 -26.82 -2.53
C ALA A 59 14.57 -28.18 -2.85
N ALA A 60 13.93 -29.26 -2.38
CA ALA A 60 14.35 -30.63 -2.70
C ALA A 60 14.30 -30.85 -4.22
N LEU A 61 15.37 -31.41 -4.79
CA LEU A 61 15.45 -31.72 -6.21
C LEU A 61 14.87 -33.13 -6.48
N PRO A 62 13.76 -33.24 -7.23
CA PRO A 62 13.20 -34.54 -7.60
C PRO A 62 14.14 -35.31 -8.53
N GLU A 63 14.19 -36.63 -8.38
CA GLU A 63 15.02 -37.50 -9.21
C GLU A 63 14.62 -37.41 -10.69
N SER A 64 13.31 -37.33 -10.97
CA SER A 64 12.77 -37.16 -12.32
C SER A 64 13.30 -35.90 -13.00
N VAL A 65 13.35 -34.77 -12.29
CA VAL A 65 13.90 -33.51 -12.81
C VAL A 65 15.40 -33.61 -13.01
N MET A 66 16.13 -34.23 -12.08
CA MET A 66 17.58 -34.44 -12.21
C MET A 66 17.93 -35.30 -13.44
N LYS A 67 17.23 -36.42 -13.64
CA LYS A 67 17.41 -37.33 -14.79
C LYS A 67 17.05 -36.63 -16.10
N LYS A 68 15.86 -36.05 -16.17
CA LYS A 68 15.36 -35.34 -17.36
C LYS A 68 16.28 -34.20 -17.77
N TRP A 69 16.79 -33.44 -16.79
CA TRP A 69 17.77 -32.38 -17.09
C TRP A 69 19.11 -32.94 -17.58
N ALA A 70 19.60 -34.04 -17.01
CA ALA A 70 20.83 -34.69 -17.49
C ALA A 70 20.69 -35.20 -18.93
N GLU A 71 19.54 -35.78 -19.27
CA GLU A 71 19.19 -36.22 -20.63
C GLU A 71 19.03 -35.05 -21.60
N LEU A 72 18.52 -33.91 -21.16
CA LEU A 72 18.36 -32.74 -22.02
C LEU A 72 19.68 -31.98 -22.23
N SER A 73 20.39 -31.70 -21.14
CA SER A 73 21.47 -30.72 -21.10
C SER A 73 22.88 -31.35 -21.09
N GLY A 74 22.99 -32.65 -20.78
CA GLY A 74 24.27 -33.29 -20.48
C GLY A 74 24.84 -32.95 -19.09
N HIS A 75 24.19 -32.07 -18.32
CA HIS A 75 24.59 -31.74 -16.96
C HIS A 75 23.81 -32.53 -15.92
N ARG A 76 24.55 -33.20 -15.04
CA ARG A 76 24.00 -33.61 -13.74
C ARG A 76 23.91 -32.37 -12.87
N LEU A 77 22.74 -32.10 -12.29
CA LEU A 77 22.54 -30.97 -11.37
C LEU A 77 23.28 -31.20 -10.06
N LEU A 78 23.88 -30.16 -9.48
CA LEU A 78 24.51 -30.20 -8.17
C LEU A 78 23.55 -29.66 -7.13
N GLU A 79 22.94 -30.54 -6.35
CA GLU A 79 22.07 -30.14 -5.25
C GLU A 79 22.91 -29.69 -4.04
N ARG A 80 22.62 -28.49 -3.53
CA ARG A 80 23.29 -27.86 -2.39
C ARG A 80 22.29 -27.24 -1.43
N TYR A 81 22.70 -27.14 -0.16
CA TYR A 81 21.93 -26.48 0.89
C TYR A 81 22.73 -25.33 1.52
N GLY A 82 22.01 -24.22 1.70
CA GLY A 82 22.52 -23.03 2.34
C GLY A 82 21.44 -21.96 2.46
N MET A 83 21.76 -20.89 3.19
CA MET A 83 20.92 -19.72 3.42
C MET A 83 21.81 -18.50 3.65
N SER A 84 21.22 -17.30 3.63
CA SER A 84 21.97 -16.05 3.77
C SER A 84 22.81 -16.01 5.04
N GLU A 85 22.32 -16.62 6.12
CA GLU A 85 22.95 -16.68 7.43
C GLU A 85 24.14 -17.65 7.54
N ILE A 86 24.31 -18.59 6.61
CA ILE A 86 25.36 -19.64 6.69
C ILE A 86 26.21 -19.76 5.43
N GLY A 87 25.89 -19.01 4.37
CA GLY A 87 26.41 -19.26 3.03
C GLY A 87 25.95 -20.62 2.51
N MET A 88 26.88 -21.40 1.93
CA MET A 88 26.63 -22.83 1.62
C MET A 88 27.17 -23.70 2.74
N ALA A 89 26.35 -24.65 3.19
CA ALA A 89 26.71 -25.56 4.26
C ALA A 89 26.89 -27.00 3.80
N LEU A 90 25.93 -27.53 3.04
CA LEU A 90 25.95 -28.92 2.58
C LEU A 90 25.99 -28.95 1.06
N SER A 91 26.74 -29.91 0.50
CA SER A 91 26.79 -30.12 -0.93
C SER A 91 26.87 -31.60 -1.26
N ASN A 92 26.13 -32.01 -2.30
CA ASN A 92 26.50 -33.23 -3.03
C ASN A 92 27.96 -33.14 -3.49
N PRO A 93 28.62 -34.27 -3.76
CA PRO A 93 29.99 -34.23 -4.23
C PRO A 93 30.07 -33.49 -5.58
N LEU A 94 31.07 -32.62 -5.69
CA LEU A 94 31.30 -31.83 -6.90
C LEU A 94 31.56 -32.75 -8.10
N HIS A 95 32.35 -33.80 -7.87
CA HIS A 95 32.69 -34.86 -8.83
C HIS A 95 32.20 -36.21 -8.29
N GLY A 96 31.73 -37.10 -9.17
CA GLY A 96 31.24 -38.44 -8.80
C GLY A 96 29.72 -38.54 -8.77
N GLU A 97 29.23 -39.57 -8.08
CA GLU A 97 27.81 -39.88 -7.99
C GLU A 97 27.09 -38.92 -7.03
N ARG A 98 25.94 -38.39 -7.47
CA ARG A 98 25.09 -37.50 -6.68
C ARG A 98 23.79 -38.21 -6.36
N ILE A 99 23.40 -38.18 -5.09
CA ILE A 99 22.21 -38.86 -4.59
C ILE A 99 21.05 -37.88 -4.71
N ALA A 100 20.03 -38.24 -5.49
CA ALA A 100 18.85 -37.41 -5.67
C ALA A 100 18.09 -37.22 -4.34
N GLY A 101 17.62 -36.00 -4.08
CA GLY A 101 16.89 -35.65 -2.86
C GLY A 101 17.76 -35.62 -1.59
N ALA A 102 19.08 -35.76 -1.72
CA ALA A 102 20.02 -35.51 -0.65
C ALA A 102 20.79 -34.21 -0.93
N VAL A 103 21.13 -33.48 0.12
CA VAL A 103 21.92 -32.23 -0.01
C VAL A 103 23.41 -32.48 0.22
N GLY A 104 23.78 -33.73 0.52
CA GLY A 104 25.17 -34.18 0.59
C GLY A 104 25.80 -34.04 1.97
N GLN A 105 27.06 -33.66 1.99
CA GLN A 105 27.93 -33.61 3.17
C GLN A 105 28.32 -32.17 3.52
N PRO A 106 28.73 -31.89 4.77
CA PRO A 106 29.27 -30.59 5.17
C PRO A 106 30.45 -30.16 4.30
N LEU A 107 30.44 -28.90 3.89
CA LEU A 107 31.57 -28.27 3.20
C LEU A 107 32.74 -28.04 4.18
N PRO A 108 33.97 -27.83 3.67
CA PRO A 108 35.13 -27.56 4.53
C PRO A 108 34.88 -26.38 5.48
N GLY A 109 35.18 -26.57 6.77
CA GLY A 109 34.96 -25.56 7.82
C GLY A 109 33.51 -25.45 8.32
N VAL A 110 32.61 -26.34 7.89
CA VAL A 110 31.22 -26.39 8.35
C VAL A 110 31.00 -27.62 9.20
N GLU A 111 30.51 -27.41 10.41
CA GLU A 111 30.02 -28.45 11.32
C GLU A 111 28.50 -28.47 11.29
N VAL A 112 27.91 -29.66 11.27
CA VAL A 112 26.44 -29.84 11.19
C VAL A 112 25.99 -30.89 12.20
N ARG A 113 25.00 -30.54 13.02
CA ARG A 113 24.28 -31.48 13.88
C ARG A 113 22.78 -31.46 13.60
N LEU A 114 22.11 -32.55 13.94
CA LEU A 114 20.66 -32.66 13.93
C LEU A 114 20.15 -32.69 15.36
N TRP A 115 19.37 -31.70 15.77
CA TRP A 115 18.91 -31.56 17.15
C TRP A 115 17.42 -31.90 17.28
N ASP A 116 17.08 -32.90 18.10
CA ASP A 116 15.68 -33.18 18.44
C ASP A 116 15.28 -32.33 19.64
N GLU A 117 14.58 -31.22 19.36
CA GLU A 117 14.09 -30.30 20.38
C GLU A 117 13.15 -30.97 21.40
N ALA A 118 12.40 -32.01 21.01
CA ALA A 118 11.47 -32.68 21.90
C ALA A 118 12.17 -33.63 22.88
N ALA A 119 13.21 -34.32 22.40
CA ALA A 119 14.02 -35.22 23.21
C ALA A 119 15.20 -34.51 23.89
N ASN A 120 15.44 -33.25 23.55
CA ASN A 120 16.55 -32.41 24.02
C ASN A 120 17.92 -33.11 23.88
N ARG A 121 18.17 -33.71 22.71
CA ARG A 121 19.41 -34.43 22.37
C ARG A 121 19.66 -34.37 20.87
N GLU A 122 20.86 -34.77 20.44
CA GLU A 122 21.12 -35.03 19.03
C GLU A 122 20.28 -36.21 18.51
N ALA A 123 19.75 -36.04 17.29
CA ALA A 123 18.96 -37.04 16.58
C ALA A 123 19.88 -38.16 16.06
N LYS A 124 19.42 -39.42 16.16
CA LYS A 124 20.17 -40.58 15.63
C LYS A 124 20.05 -40.62 14.10
N SER A 125 20.87 -41.45 13.46
CA SER A 125 20.74 -41.67 12.02
C SER A 125 19.31 -42.12 11.64
N GLY A 126 18.76 -41.49 10.60
CA GLY A 126 17.38 -41.67 10.15
C GLY A 126 16.33 -40.89 10.95
N GLU A 127 16.64 -40.42 12.17
CA GLU A 127 15.72 -39.60 12.96
C GLU A 127 15.69 -38.15 12.44
N PRO A 128 14.51 -37.49 12.39
CA PRO A 128 14.40 -36.08 12.04
C PRO A 128 14.88 -35.19 13.19
N GLY A 129 15.73 -34.20 12.89
CA GLY A 129 16.16 -33.17 13.83
C GLY A 129 16.34 -31.81 13.17
N GLU A 130 16.30 -30.73 13.95
CA GLU A 130 16.64 -29.39 13.49
C GLU A 130 18.10 -29.36 13.04
N VAL A 131 18.33 -28.94 11.79
CA VAL A 131 19.68 -28.73 11.27
C VAL A 131 20.29 -27.54 12.00
N ARG A 132 21.35 -27.78 12.76
CA ARG A 132 22.12 -26.73 13.42
C ARG A 132 23.52 -26.70 12.88
N ILE A 133 24.04 -25.49 12.66
CA ILE A 133 25.29 -25.29 11.92
C ILE A 133 26.24 -24.42 12.72
N LYS A 134 27.52 -24.75 12.62
CA LYS A 134 28.61 -23.99 13.22
C LYS A 134 29.78 -23.93 12.23
N GLY A 135 30.49 -22.81 12.21
CA GLY A 135 31.62 -22.59 11.32
C GLY A 135 31.78 -21.13 10.92
N ASP A 136 32.90 -20.80 10.28
CA ASP A 136 33.26 -19.42 9.91
C ASP A 136 32.33 -18.81 8.85
N THR A 137 31.54 -19.65 8.17
CA THR A 137 30.55 -19.20 7.17
C THR A 137 29.25 -18.71 7.80
N VAL A 138 29.05 -18.93 9.10
CA VAL A 138 27.88 -18.46 9.83
C VAL A 138 28.01 -16.96 10.10
N PHE A 139 26.97 -16.20 9.78
CA PHE A 139 26.90 -14.77 10.02
C PHE A 139 27.10 -14.41 11.50
N ILE A 140 27.54 -13.19 11.76
CA ILE A 140 27.87 -12.75 13.13
C ILE A 140 26.62 -12.36 13.92
N LYS A 141 25.72 -11.59 13.30
CA LYS A 141 24.49 -11.06 13.93
C LYS A 141 23.51 -10.50 12.91
N TYR A 142 22.26 -10.35 13.32
CA TYR A 142 21.33 -9.46 12.65
C TYR A 142 21.62 -8.00 13.04
N TRP A 143 21.86 -7.14 12.04
CA TRP A 143 22.22 -5.74 12.27
C TRP A 143 21.14 -4.99 13.07
N ASP A 144 21.56 -4.29 14.14
CA ASP A 144 20.69 -3.58 15.11
C ASP A 144 19.53 -4.39 15.71
N ARG A 145 19.69 -5.72 15.79
CA ARG A 145 18.67 -6.63 16.33
C ARG A 145 19.30 -7.62 17.33
N PRO A 146 19.71 -7.15 18.52
CA PRO A 146 20.39 -8.00 19.51
C PRO A 146 19.49 -9.14 20.01
N ASP A 147 18.20 -8.88 20.28
CA ASP A 147 17.27 -9.89 20.78
C ASP A 147 17.07 -11.04 19.77
N ALA A 148 16.85 -10.69 18.50
CA ALA A 148 16.70 -11.68 17.43
C ALA A 148 18.00 -12.48 17.21
N THR A 149 19.16 -11.83 17.36
CA THR A 149 20.46 -12.50 17.27
C THR A 149 20.61 -13.53 18.40
N ALA A 150 20.30 -13.14 19.65
CA ALA A 150 20.41 -14.02 20.81
C ALA A 150 19.50 -15.25 20.72
N GLU A 151 18.28 -15.12 20.18
CA GLU A 151 17.35 -16.25 20.02
C GLU A 151 17.81 -17.29 18.97
N THR A 152 18.63 -16.85 18.01
CA THR A 152 19.00 -17.61 16.82
C THR A 152 20.16 -18.58 17.06
N PHE A 153 20.99 -18.32 18.08
CA PHE A 153 22.05 -19.22 18.50
C PHE A 153 21.65 -19.97 19.77
N ASP A 154 22.13 -21.20 19.95
CA ASP A 154 22.08 -21.85 21.25
C ASP A 154 23.28 -21.50 22.13
N SER A 155 23.26 -21.97 23.38
CA SER A 155 24.29 -21.71 24.38
C SER A 155 25.69 -22.22 23.98
N GLU A 156 25.78 -23.13 23.01
CA GLU A 156 27.02 -23.72 22.50
C GLU A 156 27.51 -23.03 21.20
N GLY A 157 26.79 -21.99 20.77
CA GLY A 157 27.11 -21.19 19.59
C GLY A 157 26.69 -21.84 18.28
N TRP A 158 25.76 -22.81 18.29
CA TRP A 158 25.22 -23.34 17.05
C TRP A 158 24.08 -22.48 16.54
N PHE A 159 24.12 -22.18 15.25
CA PHE A 159 23.06 -21.48 14.55
C PHE A 159 21.87 -22.42 14.31
N LYS A 160 20.68 -22.01 14.75
CA LYS A 160 19.43 -22.73 14.55
C LYS A 160 18.84 -22.35 13.18
N THR A 161 18.90 -23.25 12.20
CA THR A 161 18.44 -22.94 10.84
C THR A 161 16.92 -22.87 10.71
N GLY A 162 16.18 -23.51 11.62
CA GLY A 162 14.73 -23.71 11.52
C GLY A 162 14.30 -24.71 10.43
N ASP A 163 15.26 -25.35 9.76
CA ASP A 163 15.03 -26.46 8.83
C ASP A 163 15.22 -27.81 9.54
N ILE A 164 14.40 -28.79 9.19
CA ILE A 164 14.49 -30.16 9.70
C ILE A 164 15.19 -31.02 8.66
N GLY A 165 16.13 -31.84 9.12
CA GLY A 165 16.86 -32.79 8.30
C GLY A 165 16.96 -34.17 8.94
N SER A 166 17.46 -35.13 8.18
CA SER A 166 17.84 -36.47 8.64
C SER A 166 19.20 -36.85 8.05
N TYR A 167 19.94 -37.70 8.75
CA TYR A 167 21.24 -38.20 8.32
C TYR A 167 21.18 -39.69 8.04
N SER A 168 21.64 -40.12 6.86
CA SER A 168 21.74 -41.53 6.49
C SER A 168 23.16 -42.02 6.72
N GLU A 169 23.39 -42.90 7.69
CA GLU A 169 24.69 -43.53 7.93
C GLU A 169 25.13 -44.43 6.77
N LYS A 170 24.17 -45.13 6.13
CA LYS A 170 24.43 -46.02 5.00
C LYS A 170 24.98 -45.26 3.79
N GLU A 171 24.35 -44.14 3.45
CA GLU A 171 24.72 -43.34 2.27
C GLU A 171 25.70 -42.21 2.63
N LYS A 172 25.95 -41.99 3.92
CA LYS A 172 26.73 -40.88 4.46
C LYS A 172 26.27 -39.57 3.83
N THR A 173 25.01 -39.19 4.02
CA THR A 173 24.47 -37.97 3.41
C THR A 173 23.32 -37.39 4.23
N TYR A 174 23.17 -36.06 4.20
CA TYR A 174 22.05 -35.34 4.80
C TYR A 174 20.91 -35.17 3.80
N ARG A 175 19.68 -35.29 4.29
CA ARG A 175 18.45 -34.96 3.56
C ARG A 175 17.67 -33.90 4.32
N LEU A 176 17.09 -32.96 3.57
CA LEU A 176 16.24 -31.90 4.12
C LEU A 176 14.79 -32.35 4.04
N LEU A 177 14.12 -32.38 5.19
CA LEU A 177 12.73 -32.77 5.35
C LEU A 177 11.78 -31.56 5.31
N GLY A 178 12.33 -30.35 5.39
CA GLY A 178 11.62 -29.08 5.17
C GLY A 178 11.63 -28.17 6.40
N ARG A 179 10.90 -27.06 6.34
CA ARG A 179 10.84 -26.10 7.46
C ARG A 179 10.05 -26.66 8.64
N ALA A 180 10.60 -26.56 9.85
CA ALA A 180 9.94 -27.00 11.08
C ALA A 180 8.54 -26.38 11.27
N SER A 181 8.35 -25.15 10.76
CA SER A 181 7.12 -24.37 10.93
C SER A 181 6.06 -24.57 9.83
N VAL A 182 6.39 -25.25 8.72
CA VAL A 182 5.48 -25.31 7.54
C VAL A 182 5.42 -26.70 6.90
N ASP A 183 6.56 -27.35 6.70
CA ASP A 183 6.63 -28.60 5.92
C ASP A 183 6.55 -29.85 6.79
N ILE A 184 6.58 -29.72 8.12
CA ILE A 184 6.37 -30.83 9.04
C ILE A 184 4.90 -30.84 9.48
N ILE A 185 4.15 -31.79 8.93
CA ILE A 185 2.72 -31.96 9.19
C ILE A 185 2.58 -32.96 10.34
N LYS A 186 1.89 -32.53 11.40
CA LYS A 186 1.64 -33.35 12.60
C LYS A 186 0.25 -33.97 12.47
N SER A 187 0.19 -35.19 11.93
CA SER A 187 -1.05 -35.91 11.67
C SER A 187 -1.11 -37.18 12.50
N GLY A 188 -2.08 -37.27 13.42
CA GLY A 188 -2.33 -38.50 14.20
C GLY A 188 -1.13 -39.00 15.02
N GLY A 189 -0.31 -38.09 15.54
CA GLY A 189 0.93 -38.42 16.28
C GLY A 189 2.17 -38.63 15.41
N TYR A 190 2.03 -38.71 14.08
CA TYR A 190 3.17 -38.82 13.16
C TYR A 190 3.66 -37.44 12.73
N LYS A 191 4.99 -37.28 12.67
CA LYS A 191 5.66 -36.13 12.02
C LYS A 191 5.94 -36.49 10.57
N ILE A 192 5.13 -35.99 9.65
CA ILE A 192 5.21 -36.30 8.22
C ILE A 192 5.81 -35.11 7.48
N SER A 193 6.85 -35.34 6.68
CA SER A 193 7.38 -34.31 5.79
C SER A 193 6.48 -34.14 4.57
N ALA A 194 6.02 -32.91 4.34
CA ALA A 194 5.32 -32.53 3.11
C ALA A 194 6.21 -32.72 1.88
N LEU A 195 7.51 -32.39 1.99
CA LEU A 195 8.48 -32.54 0.89
C LEU A 195 8.67 -34.00 0.49
N ASP A 196 8.67 -34.93 1.46
CA ASP A 196 8.75 -36.36 1.16
C ASP A 196 7.54 -36.84 0.35
N VAL A 197 6.35 -36.40 0.72
CA VAL A 197 5.11 -36.77 0.02
C VAL A 197 5.01 -36.10 -1.34
N GLU A 198 5.44 -34.83 -1.46
CA GLU A 198 5.55 -34.14 -2.75
C GLU A 198 6.47 -34.88 -3.71
N ARG A 199 7.65 -35.30 -3.23
CA ARG A 199 8.64 -36.00 -4.05
C ARG A 199 8.08 -37.28 -4.64
N GLU A 200 7.45 -38.12 -3.82
CA GLU A 200 6.82 -39.36 -4.27
C GLU A 200 5.69 -39.07 -5.26
N LEU A 201 4.74 -38.20 -4.91
CA LEU A 201 3.57 -37.94 -5.76
C LEU A 201 3.91 -37.22 -7.07
N LEU A 202 4.99 -36.44 -7.12
CA LEU A 202 5.46 -35.81 -8.35
C LEU A 202 5.99 -36.83 -9.39
N GLU A 203 6.22 -38.09 -9.00
CA GLU A 203 6.52 -39.17 -9.96
C GLU A 203 5.27 -39.66 -10.71
N HIS A 204 4.06 -39.25 -10.31
CA HIS A 204 2.83 -39.63 -10.98
C HIS A 204 2.80 -39.02 -12.41
N PRO A 205 2.58 -39.81 -13.48
CA PRO A 205 2.68 -39.34 -14.88
C PRO A 205 1.78 -38.14 -15.21
N HIS A 206 0.63 -38.04 -14.55
CA HIS A 206 -0.36 -36.99 -14.80
C HIS A 206 -0.14 -35.73 -13.95
N ILE A 207 0.78 -35.74 -12.97
CA ILE A 207 1.01 -34.60 -12.08
C ILE A 207 2.17 -33.77 -12.61
N ARG A 208 1.88 -32.52 -13.02
CA ARG A 208 2.88 -31.55 -13.50
C ARG A 208 3.54 -30.80 -12.35
N GLU A 209 2.75 -30.39 -11.36
CA GLU A 209 3.22 -29.70 -10.16
C GLU A 209 2.44 -30.17 -8.94
N ILE A 210 3.08 -30.18 -7.76
CA ILE A 210 2.41 -30.50 -6.50
C ILE A 210 2.89 -29.61 -5.36
N ALA A 211 1.96 -29.31 -4.45
CA ALA A 211 2.24 -28.79 -3.12
C ALA A 211 1.41 -29.58 -2.09
N VAL A 212 2.05 -30.05 -1.03
CA VAL A 212 1.44 -30.77 0.08
C VAL A 212 1.40 -29.87 1.30
N VAL A 213 0.25 -29.82 1.94
CA VAL A 213 -0.04 -28.92 3.06
C VAL A 213 -0.74 -29.66 4.20
N GLY A 214 -0.48 -29.20 5.43
CA GLY A 214 -1.19 -29.68 6.62
C GLY A 214 -2.49 -28.88 6.79
N ILE A 215 -3.62 -29.55 6.64
CA ILE A 215 -4.95 -28.95 6.81
C ILE A 215 -5.41 -29.21 8.25
N PRO A 216 -5.82 -28.20 9.02
CA PRO A 216 -6.34 -28.40 10.37
C PRO A 216 -7.48 -29.42 10.40
N ASN A 217 -7.43 -30.36 11.35
CA ASN A 217 -8.43 -31.40 11.51
C ASN A 217 -8.65 -31.70 13.00
N GLU A 218 -9.90 -31.83 13.42
CA GLU A 218 -10.26 -32.00 14.84
C GLU A 218 -9.76 -33.32 15.43
N GLU A 219 -9.67 -34.39 14.64
CA GLU A 219 -9.31 -35.73 15.11
C GLU A 219 -7.80 -35.98 15.05
N TYR A 220 -7.15 -35.56 13.97
CA TYR A 220 -5.73 -35.84 13.71
C TYR A 220 -4.79 -34.66 14.00
N GLY A 221 -5.34 -33.53 14.44
CA GLY A 221 -4.64 -32.24 14.54
C GLY A 221 -4.45 -31.59 13.16
N GLN A 222 -3.77 -32.31 12.26
CA GLN A 222 -3.70 -31.99 10.83
C GLN A 222 -3.97 -33.24 9.99
N VAL A 223 -4.47 -33.05 8.77
CA VAL A 223 -4.50 -34.08 7.72
C VAL A 223 -3.74 -33.59 6.48
N MET A 224 -3.21 -34.54 5.73
CA MET A 224 -2.44 -34.28 4.51
C MET A 224 -3.38 -33.84 3.37
N GLY A 225 -3.18 -32.63 2.84
CA GLY A 225 -3.83 -32.14 1.62
C GLY A 225 -2.84 -32.02 0.47
N ALA A 226 -3.17 -32.57 -0.69
CA ALA A 226 -2.43 -32.41 -1.92
C ALA A 226 -3.08 -31.32 -2.78
N ILE A 227 -2.28 -30.40 -3.30
CA ILE A 227 -2.67 -29.41 -4.30
C ILE A 227 -1.85 -29.74 -5.54
N VAL A 228 -2.51 -30.06 -6.64
CA VAL A 228 -1.86 -30.53 -7.86
C VAL A 228 -2.21 -29.66 -9.05
N VAL A 229 -1.29 -29.59 -10.00
CA VAL A 229 -1.54 -29.13 -11.36
C VAL A 229 -1.32 -30.33 -12.26
N LEU A 230 -2.34 -30.69 -13.05
CA LEU A 230 -2.28 -31.87 -13.91
C LEU A 230 -1.67 -31.54 -15.29
N ALA A 231 -1.25 -32.59 -16.00
CA ALA A 231 -0.95 -32.50 -17.42
C ALA A 231 -2.22 -32.15 -18.23
N GLU A 232 -2.04 -31.52 -19.40
CA GLU A 232 -3.15 -31.03 -20.20
C GLU A 232 -4.07 -32.17 -20.64
N GLY A 233 -5.37 -32.05 -20.30
CA GLY A 233 -6.39 -33.06 -20.63
C GLY A 233 -6.57 -34.19 -19.61
N GLU A 234 -5.75 -34.24 -18.55
CA GLU A 234 -5.84 -35.26 -17.51
C GLU A 234 -6.78 -34.85 -16.35
N GLU A 235 -7.48 -35.83 -15.78
CA GLU A 235 -8.29 -35.68 -14.56
C GLU A 235 -7.77 -36.64 -13.48
N MET A 236 -7.90 -36.27 -12.20
CA MET A 236 -7.47 -37.10 -11.08
C MET A 236 -8.33 -36.87 -9.84
N THR A 237 -8.78 -37.95 -9.23
CA THR A 237 -9.52 -37.94 -7.97
C THR A 237 -8.64 -38.27 -6.77
N VAL A 238 -9.14 -38.04 -5.55
CA VAL A 238 -8.45 -38.43 -4.31
C VAL A 238 -8.24 -39.96 -4.28
N GLU A 239 -9.19 -40.73 -4.79
CA GLU A 239 -9.14 -42.19 -4.86
C GLU A 239 -8.06 -42.68 -5.82
N ASP A 240 -7.90 -42.03 -6.98
CA ASP A 240 -6.82 -42.33 -7.93
C ASP A 240 -5.45 -42.08 -7.30
N LEU A 241 -5.31 -40.93 -6.62
CA LEU A 241 -4.08 -40.58 -5.90
C LEU A 241 -3.76 -41.57 -4.78
N LYS A 242 -4.78 -42.01 -4.01
CA LYS A 242 -4.63 -43.02 -2.96
C LYS A 242 -4.24 -44.38 -3.52
N HIS A 243 -4.82 -44.78 -4.66
CA HIS A 243 -4.51 -46.05 -5.30
C HIS A 243 -3.05 -46.09 -5.75
N TRP A 244 -2.58 -45.02 -6.38
CA TRP A 244 -1.18 -44.90 -6.79
C TRP A 244 -0.22 -44.83 -5.60
N ALA A 245 -0.57 -44.08 -4.55
CA ALA A 245 0.29 -43.89 -3.39
C ALA A 245 0.40 -45.14 -2.49
N LYS A 246 -0.55 -46.08 -2.57
CA LYS A 246 -0.63 -47.27 -1.70
C LYS A 246 0.62 -48.14 -1.76
N ASP A 247 1.23 -48.26 -2.93
CA ASP A 247 2.40 -49.10 -3.17
C ASP A 247 3.74 -48.33 -3.05
N LYS A 248 3.67 -47.01 -2.78
CA LYS A 248 4.82 -46.09 -2.77
C LYS A 248 5.14 -45.52 -1.39
N MET A 249 4.13 -45.37 -0.52
CA MET A 249 4.31 -44.83 0.82
C MET A 249 3.36 -45.45 1.84
N ALA A 250 3.72 -45.35 3.13
CA ALA A 250 2.88 -45.83 4.22
C ALA A 250 1.52 -45.10 4.25
N SER A 251 0.46 -45.80 4.64
CA SER A 251 -0.94 -45.32 4.58
C SER A 251 -1.19 -43.98 5.28
N TYR A 252 -0.46 -43.69 6.36
CA TYR A 252 -0.59 -42.43 7.10
C TYR A 252 0.04 -41.22 6.38
N LYS A 253 0.93 -41.43 5.39
CA LYS A 253 1.54 -40.37 4.56
C LYS A 253 0.66 -39.95 3.38
N VAL A 254 -0.30 -40.80 2.99
CA VAL A 254 -1.14 -40.60 1.81
C VAL A 254 -2.08 -39.39 2.02
N PRO A 255 -2.11 -38.42 1.09
CA PRO A 255 -3.05 -37.30 1.17
C PRO A 255 -4.50 -37.75 1.26
N ARG A 256 -5.25 -37.13 2.18
CA ARG A 256 -6.68 -37.39 2.38
C ARG A 256 -7.57 -36.41 1.61
N GLN A 257 -7.01 -35.30 1.13
CA GLN A 257 -7.70 -34.31 0.32
C GLN A 257 -6.86 -33.97 -0.93
N LEU A 258 -7.53 -33.65 -2.03
CA LEU A 258 -6.94 -33.25 -3.31
C LEU A 258 -7.63 -31.99 -3.81
N LEU A 259 -6.83 -31.00 -4.20
CA LEU A 259 -7.27 -29.80 -4.91
C LEU A 259 -6.52 -29.71 -6.23
N VAL A 260 -7.24 -29.69 -7.35
CA VAL A 260 -6.66 -29.52 -8.68
C VAL A 260 -6.72 -28.04 -9.06
N LEU A 261 -5.61 -27.49 -9.53
CA LEU A 261 -5.47 -26.11 -10.02
C LEU A 261 -4.97 -26.10 -11.47
N ASP A 262 -5.33 -25.06 -12.22
CA ASP A 262 -4.80 -24.83 -13.57
C ASP A 262 -3.31 -24.42 -13.53
N GLU A 263 -2.93 -23.60 -12.53
CA GLU A 263 -1.55 -23.19 -12.26
C GLU A 263 -1.30 -23.03 -10.75
N MET A 264 -0.07 -23.34 -10.30
CA MET A 264 0.34 -23.19 -8.91
C MET A 264 0.66 -21.71 -8.59
N PRO A 265 0.03 -21.08 -7.59
CA PRO A 265 0.37 -19.73 -7.14
C PRO A 265 1.81 -19.60 -6.68
N ARG A 266 2.52 -18.56 -7.14
CA ARG A 266 3.96 -18.34 -6.87
C ARG A 266 4.24 -16.88 -6.53
N ASN A 267 5.27 -16.65 -5.73
CA ASN A 267 5.82 -15.31 -5.50
C ASN A 267 6.79 -14.89 -6.63
N ALA A 268 7.29 -13.66 -6.57
CA ALA A 268 8.22 -13.10 -7.57
C ALA A 268 9.53 -13.90 -7.76
N MET A 269 9.88 -14.77 -6.81
CA MET A 269 11.03 -15.68 -6.90
C MET A 269 10.66 -17.08 -7.44
N GLY A 270 9.43 -17.28 -7.90
CA GLY A 270 8.92 -18.56 -8.40
C GLY A 270 8.61 -19.59 -7.31
N LYS A 271 8.59 -19.20 -6.03
CA LYS A 271 8.32 -20.11 -4.88
C LYS A 271 6.83 -20.12 -4.52
N THR A 272 6.32 -21.29 -4.14
CA THR A 272 4.94 -21.47 -3.69
C THR A 272 4.81 -21.23 -2.19
N ASN A 273 3.84 -20.43 -1.77
CA ASN A 273 3.59 -20.13 -0.35
C ASN A 273 2.50 -21.07 0.21
N LYS A 274 2.92 -22.17 0.84
CA LYS A 274 2.01 -23.19 1.40
C LYS A 274 1.04 -22.65 2.45
N LYS A 275 1.45 -21.69 3.29
CA LYS A 275 0.55 -21.07 4.29
C LYS A 275 -0.58 -20.30 3.63
N GLU A 276 -0.26 -19.60 2.55
CA GLU A 276 -1.25 -18.85 1.77
C GLU A 276 -2.21 -19.79 1.03
N LEU A 277 -1.71 -20.91 0.50
CA LEU A 277 -2.55 -21.93 -0.14
C LEU A 277 -3.59 -22.53 0.80
N VAL A 278 -3.20 -22.87 2.05
CA VAL A 278 -4.15 -23.36 3.07
C VAL A 278 -5.23 -22.31 3.34
N ASN A 279 -4.83 -21.06 3.61
CA ASN A 279 -5.75 -19.99 4.01
C ASN A 279 -6.67 -19.50 2.88
N THR A 280 -6.24 -19.57 1.62
CA THR A 280 -7.01 -19.02 0.48
C THR A 280 -7.87 -20.06 -0.23
N ARG A 281 -7.42 -21.32 -0.29
CA ARG A 281 -8.04 -22.36 -1.12
C ARG A 281 -8.76 -23.44 -0.31
N TYR A 282 -8.36 -23.73 0.92
CA TYR A 282 -9.03 -24.73 1.77
C TYR A 282 -10.01 -24.12 2.78
N ASP A 283 -9.76 -22.92 3.33
CA ASP A 283 -10.71 -22.26 4.25
C ASP A 283 -11.99 -21.74 3.56
N ASN A 284 -11.92 -21.41 2.27
CA ASN A 284 -13.08 -20.97 1.48
C ASN A 284 -14.01 -22.13 1.03
N ALA A 285 -13.62 -23.39 1.24
CA ALA A 285 -14.41 -24.56 0.83
C ALA A 285 -15.58 -24.88 1.77
N LYS A 286 -15.86 -24.06 2.80
CA LYS A 286 -17.00 -24.23 3.73
C LYS A 286 -18.36 -23.74 3.18
N SER A 287 -18.61 -23.86 1.87
CA SER A 287 -19.95 -23.62 1.30
C SER A 287 -20.30 -24.69 0.24
N PRO A 288 -20.96 -25.80 0.64
CA PRO A 288 -21.33 -26.84 -0.30
C PRO A 288 -22.74 -26.55 -0.83
N THR A 289 -22.91 -26.07 -2.07
CA THR A 289 -24.13 -26.32 -2.88
C THR A 289 -23.96 -26.07 -4.39
N ILE A 290 -23.07 -25.20 -4.88
CA ILE A 290 -23.14 -24.77 -6.31
C ILE A 290 -22.26 -25.60 -7.27
N LEU A 291 -21.20 -26.29 -6.80
CA LEU A 291 -20.23 -26.93 -7.70
C LEU A 291 -20.62 -28.32 -8.23
N VAL A 292 -21.63 -28.98 -7.64
CA VAL A 292 -22.03 -30.36 -8.01
C VAL A 292 -22.95 -30.40 -9.23
N PHE A 293 -23.59 -29.28 -9.60
CA PHE A 293 -24.48 -29.20 -10.76
C PHE A 293 -23.71 -29.02 -12.08
N LEU A 294 -22.56 -28.34 -12.07
CA LEU A 294 -21.77 -28.08 -13.28
C LEU A 294 -21.06 -29.34 -13.81
N THR A 295 -20.54 -30.18 -12.92
CA THR A 295 -19.77 -31.39 -13.28
C THR A 295 -20.64 -32.49 -13.89
N ARG A 296 -21.93 -32.56 -13.54
CA ARG A 296 -22.88 -33.52 -14.15
C ARG A 296 -23.37 -33.09 -15.54
N PHE A 297 -23.35 -31.79 -15.85
CA PHE A 297 -23.83 -31.28 -17.15
C PHE A 297 -22.76 -31.43 -18.25
N ILE A 298 -21.48 -31.24 -17.91
CA ILE A 298 -20.34 -31.40 -18.84
C ILE A 298 -20.18 -32.86 -19.32
N LYS A 299 -20.52 -33.84 -18.47
CA LYS A 299 -20.40 -35.28 -18.82
C LYS A 299 -21.37 -35.77 -19.90
N ARG A 300 -22.43 -35.02 -20.23
CA ARG A 300 -23.46 -35.48 -21.19
C ARG A 300 -23.19 -35.07 -22.65
N ILE A 301 -22.21 -34.20 -22.90
CA ILE A 301 -21.94 -33.64 -24.25
C ILE A 301 -20.72 -34.27 -24.96
N ARG A 302 -19.81 -34.95 -24.25
CA ARG A 302 -18.54 -35.46 -24.83
C ARG A 302 -18.51 -36.95 -25.13
N SER A 303 -19.43 -37.43 -25.97
CA SER A 303 -19.23 -38.69 -26.70
C SER A 303 -19.71 -38.54 -28.14
N PRO A 304 -18.78 -38.56 -29.10
CA PRO A 304 -19.01 -39.35 -30.31
C PRO A 304 -17.84 -40.31 -30.59
N LYS A 305 -18.20 -41.57 -30.84
CA LYS A 305 -17.34 -42.63 -31.39
C LYS A 305 -17.17 -42.47 -32.92
N GLU A 306 -15.99 -42.91 -33.38
CA GLU A 306 -15.66 -43.59 -34.64
C GLU A 306 -15.43 -42.83 -35.98
N HIS A 307 -14.23 -43.12 -36.56
CA HIS A 307 -13.84 -43.33 -37.98
C HIS A 307 -14.08 -42.20 -39.02
N THR A 308 -13.18 -41.77 -39.93
CA THR A 308 -12.00 -42.29 -40.65
C THR A 308 -11.30 -41.13 -41.42
N ASN A 309 -10.01 -41.31 -41.80
CA ASN A 309 -9.24 -40.78 -42.98
C ASN A 309 -9.39 -39.31 -43.46
N SER A 310 -8.41 -38.63 -44.07
CA SER A 310 -6.96 -38.70 -44.23
C SER A 310 -6.53 -37.34 -44.83
N SER A 311 -5.31 -36.90 -44.51
CA SER A 311 -4.40 -36.19 -45.43
C SER A 311 -4.91 -35.01 -46.27
N ARG A 312 -5.25 -33.85 -45.67
CA ARG A 312 -5.17 -32.54 -46.39
C ARG A 312 -5.18 -31.30 -45.50
N CYS A 313 -4.36 -31.23 -44.45
CA CYS A 313 -4.24 -30.01 -43.63
C CYS A 313 -2.80 -29.79 -43.13
N ASN A 314 -1.84 -29.54 -44.04
CA ASN A 314 -0.48 -29.18 -43.62
C ASN A 314 0.15 -27.99 -44.36
N HIS A 315 -0.64 -27.16 -45.04
CA HIS A 315 -0.14 -25.92 -45.66
C HIS A 315 -0.72 -24.61 -45.08
N ASN A 316 -1.80 -24.67 -44.29
CA ASN A 316 -2.50 -23.46 -43.81
C ASN A 316 -2.15 -22.98 -42.39
N LEU A 317 -1.24 -23.63 -41.66
CA LEU A 317 -0.93 -23.24 -40.26
C LEU A 317 0.25 -22.26 -40.12
N LYS A 318 1.12 -22.15 -41.13
CA LYS A 318 2.28 -21.25 -41.10
C LYS A 318 1.99 -19.84 -41.63
N GLU A 319 0.95 -19.68 -42.45
CA GLU A 319 0.55 -18.37 -42.99
C GLU A 319 -0.43 -17.62 -42.06
N ALA A 320 -1.15 -18.35 -41.19
CA ALA A 320 -2.08 -17.78 -40.21
C ALA A 320 -1.39 -17.05 -39.03
N LYS A 321 -0.12 -17.34 -38.73
CA LYS A 321 0.63 -16.72 -37.61
C LYS A 321 1.32 -15.39 -37.96
N ARG A 322 1.35 -14.98 -39.24
CA ARG A 322 2.01 -13.73 -39.68
C ARG A 322 1.05 -12.56 -39.96
N ARG A 323 -0.27 -12.76 -39.84
CA ARG A 323 -1.29 -11.74 -40.15
C ARG A 323 -2.33 -11.54 -39.03
N THR A 324 -1.88 -11.38 -37.79
CA THR A 324 -2.76 -11.00 -36.67
C THR A 324 -2.20 -9.79 -35.91
N SER A 325 -2.01 -8.70 -36.64
CA SER A 325 -1.89 -7.36 -36.04
C SER A 325 -2.40 -6.30 -37.01
N SER A 326 -3.60 -6.50 -37.56
CA SER A 326 -4.47 -5.48 -38.17
C SER A 326 -5.64 -6.19 -38.88
N TYR A 327 -6.86 -5.77 -38.59
CA TYR A 327 -8.13 -6.25 -39.15
C TYR A 327 -8.48 -7.73 -38.90
N LEU A 328 -9.51 -8.00 -38.07
CA LEU A 328 -10.53 -8.98 -38.44
C LEU A 328 -11.81 -8.81 -37.60
N ALA A 329 -12.79 -8.11 -38.16
CA ALA A 329 -14.18 -8.51 -38.02
C ALA A 329 -14.29 -9.93 -38.61
N VAL A 330 -14.50 -10.93 -37.75
CA VAL A 330 -14.51 -12.33 -38.20
C VAL A 330 -15.79 -12.61 -38.97
N ARG A 331 -15.70 -12.63 -40.32
CA ARG A 331 -16.51 -13.51 -41.16
C ARG A 331 -16.19 -14.95 -40.75
N LEU A 332 -17.02 -15.50 -39.88
CA LEU A 332 -16.92 -16.88 -39.44
C LEU A 332 -17.31 -17.83 -40.58
N ASN A 333 -16.49 -18.87 -40.77
CA ASN A 333 -16.70 -19.96 -41.73
C ASN A 333 -18.10 -20.60 -41.53
N PRO A 334 -18.91 -20.87 -42.58
CA PRO A 334 -20.31 -21.34 -42.44
C PRO A 334 -20.47 -22.69 -41.73
N HIS A 335 -19.39 -23.43 -41.50
CA HIS A 335 -19.39 -24.76 -40.87
C HIS A 335 -19.00 -24.78 -39.39
N THR A 336 -18.80 -23.63 -38.74
CA THR A 336 -18.58 -23.58 -37.27
C THR A 336 -19.92 -23.69 -36.54
N SER A 337 -20.09 -24.71 -35.70
CA SER A 337 -21.32 -24.90 -34.92
C SER A 337 -21.59 -23.70 -34.03
N THR A 338 -22.87 -23.34 -33.88
CA THR A 338 -23.35 -22.20 -33.08
C THR A 338 -22.87 -22.27 -31.62
N HIS A 339 -22.63 -23.47 -31.08
CA HIS A 339 -22.19 -23.69 -29.70
C HIS A 339 -20.74 -23.25 -29.46
N THR A 340 -19.84 -23.53 -30.40
CA THR A 340 -18.40 -23.19 -30.29
C THR A 340 -18.16 -21.69 -30.40
N ARG A 341 -19.02 -20.97 -31.16
CA ARG A 341 -18.98 -19.50 -31.22
C ARG A 341 -19.38 -18.86 -29.88
N ILE A 342 -20.40 -19.40 -29.23
CA ILE A 342 -20.89 -18.89 -27.93
C ILE A 342 -19.83 -19.09 -26.83
N GLU A 343 -19.13 -20.24 -26.83
CA GLU A 343 -18.09 -20.54 -25.84
C GLU A 343 -16.83 -19.68 -25.98
N ILE A 344 -16.32 -19.47 -27.20
CA ILE A 344 -15.17 -18.57 -27.44
C ILE A 344 -15.54 -17.14 -27.05
N MET A 345 -16.78 -16.71 -27.35
CA MET A 345 -17.28 -15.41 -26.90
C MET A 345 -17.37 -15.33 -25.37
N SER A 346 -17.73 -16.41 -24.67
CA SER A 346 -17.82 -16.45 -23.20
C SER A 346 -16.47 -16.30 -22.52
N ILE A 347 -15.43 -17.04 -22.95
CA ILE A 347 -14.07 -16.96 -22.37
C ILE A 347 -13.46 -15.57 -22.62
N HIS A 348 -13.64 -15.04 -23.83
CA HIS A 348 -13.15 -13.71 -24.16
C HIS A 348 -13.90 -12.60 -23.40
N ASN A 349 -15.17 -12.83 -23.04
CA ASN A 349 -15.92 -11.94 -22.17
C ASN A 349 -15.41 -12.01 -20.72
N GLU A 350 -15.10 -13.19 -20.19
CA GLU A 350 -14.56 -13.35 -18.82
C GLU A 350 -13.19 -12.68 -18.63
N GLU A 351 -12.24 -12.87 -19.56
CA GLU A 351 -10.94 -12.18 -19.52
C GLU A 351 -11.10 -10.66 -19.60
N ARG A 352 -12.02 -10.20 -20.46
CA ARG A 352 -12.35 -8.79 -20.61
C ARG A 352 -12.97 -8.21 -19.33
N ASP A 353 -13.83 -8.96 -18.66
CA ASP A 353 -14.50 -8.54 -17.43
C ASP A 353 -13.50 -8.46 -16.25
N ILE A 354 -12.56 -9.40 -16.13
CA ILE A 354 -11.48 -9.36 -15.14
C ILE A 354 -10.59 -8.13 -15.37
N LYS A 355 -10.20 -7.88 -16.62
CA LYS A 355 -9.39 -6.71 -16.98
C LYS A 355 -10.13 -5.41 -16.68
N MET A 356 -11.40 -5.31 -17.08
CA MET A 356 -12.24 -4.15 -16.83
C MET A 356 -12.42 -3.88 -15.32
N ALA A 357 -12.53 -4.93 -14.50
CA ALA A 357 -12.58 -4.79 -13.04
C ALA A 357 -11.26 -4.24 -12.46
N LYS A 358 -10.09 -4.70 -12.93
CA LYS A 358 -8.77 -4.17 -12.53
C LYS A 358 -8.67 -2.67 -12.88
N ASP A 359 -9.05 -2.29 -14.10
CA ASP A 359 -8.99 -0.90 -14.56
C ASP A 359 -9.91 0.03 -13.76
N ASN A 360 -11.13 -0.42 -13.46
CA ASN A 360 -12.08 0.37 -12.66
C ASN A 360 -11.56 0.59 -11.23
N LYS A 361 -10.93 -0.41 -10.63
CA LYS A 361 -10.29 -0.28 -9.30
C LYS A 361 -9.15 0.74 -9.33
N LEU A 362 -8.28 0.69 -10.35
CA LEU A 362 -7.19 1.66 -10.50
C LEU A 362 -7.70 3.09 -10.72
N LYS A 363 -8.75 3.27 -11.53
CA LYS A 363 -9.40 4.58 -11.72
C LYS A 363 -9.92 5.15 -10.40
N LEU A 364 -10.56 4.32 -9.56
CA LEU A 364 -11.02 4.74 -8.24
C LEU A 364 -9.86 5.22 -7.37
N LEU A 365 -8.76 4.47 -7.32
CA LEU A 365 -7.57 4.86 -6.56
C LEU A 365 -6.97 6.18 -7.05
N ASN A 366 -6.89 6.39 -8.37
CA ASN A 366 -6.37 7.63 -8.95
C ASN A 366 -7.24 8.84 -8.59
N TYR A 367 -8.57 8.76 -8.70
CA TYR A 367 -9.45 9.87 -8.32
C TYR A 367 -9.46 10.15 -6.82
N VAL A 368 -9.33 9.10 -6.01
CA VAL A 368 -9.16 9.24 -4.56
C VAL A 368 -7.85 9.95 -4.21
N CYS A 369 -6.76 9.65 -4.93
CA CYS A 369 -5.51 10.40 -4.82
C CYS A 369 -5.66 11.84 -5.33
N ALA A 370 -6.44 12.08 -6.39
CA ALA A 370 -6.72 13.43 -6.89
C ALA A 370 -7.45 14.31 -5.86
N ALA A 371 -8.25 13.71 -4.96
CA ALA A 371 -8.89 14.42 -3.85
C ALA A 371 -7.89 15.06 -2.86
N LEU A 372 -6.61 14.64 -2.87
CA LEU A 372 -5.54 15.30 -2.12
C LEU A 372 -5.21 16.70 -2.65
N ILE A 373 -5.36 16.92 -3.97
CA ILE A 373 -5.05 18.19 -4.63
C ILE A 373 -6.20 19.19 -4.42
N HIS A 374 -7.39 18.77 -4.85
CA HIS A 374 -8.52 19.68 -5.07
C HIS A 374 -9.43 19.80 -3.86
N GLU A 375 -9.30 18.87 -2.90
CA GLU A 375 -10.12 18.78 -1.69
C GLU A 375 -11.61 18.93 -1.95
N PRO A 376 -12.21 17.92 -2.59
CA PRO A 376 -13.58 17.98 -3.05
C PRO A 376 -14.56 18.33 -1.94
N ASP A 377 -15.54 19.17 -2.27
CA ASP A 377 -16.69 19.37 -1.40
C ASP A 377 -17.67 18.21 -1.56
N PHE A 378 -17.49 17.19 -0.72
CA PHE A 378 -18.34 16.00 -0.70
C PHE A 378 -19.81 16.24 -0.28
N TYR A 379 -20.17 17.46 0.10
CA TYR A 379 -21.57 17.82 0.37
C TYR A 379 -22.31 18.34 -0.85
N THR A 380 -21.60 18.64 -1.94
CA THR A 380 -22.17 19.27 -3.14
C THR A 380 -21.88 18.41 -4.36
N SER A 381 -22.93 18.03 -5.09
CA SER A 381 -22.79 17.22 -6.31
C SER A 381 -22.24 17.97 -7.53
N ALA A 382 -21.90 19.26 -7.38
CA ALA A 382 -21.30 20.09 -8.42
C ALA A 382 -19.78 19.97 -8.48
N ASP A 383 -19.15 19.31 -7.49
CA ASP A 383 -17.70 19.12 -7.44
C ASP A 383 -17.27 18.02 -8.43
N GLN A 384 -16.37 18.37 -9.35
CA GLN A 384 -15.96 17.50 -10.44
C GLN A 384 -15.17 16.27 -9.98
N ILE A 385 -14.39 16.38 -8.90
CA ILE A 385 -13.63 15.24 -8.35
C ILE A 385 -14.59 14.32 -7.57
N GLN A 386 -15.55 14.88 -6.84
CA GLN A 386 -16.61 14.09 -6.21
C GLN A 386 -17.42 13.29 -7.24
N GLN A 387 -17.77 13.90 -8.38
CA GLN A 387 -18.47 13.22 -9.48
C GLN A 387 -17.64 12.05 -10.04
N ARG A 388 -16.37 12.27 -10.36
CA ARG A 388 -15.45 11.21 -10.85
C ARG A 388 -15.28 10.07 -9.85
N ILE A 389 -15.15 10.37 -8.56
CA ILE A 389 -15.09 9.34 -7.50
C ILE A 389 -16.41 8.56 -7.45
N ASN A 390 -17.55 9.24 -7.55
CA ASN A 390 -18.85 8.59 -7.57
C ASN A 390 -19.01 7.65 -8.78
N GLU A 391 -18.64 8.10 -9.99
CA GLU A 391 -18.66 7.28 -11.21
C GLU A 391 -17.75 6.05 -11.07
N ALA A 392 -16.53 6.23 -10.57
CA ALA A 392 -15.62 5.10 -10.34
C ALA A 392 -16.16 4.12 -9.29
N CYS A 393 -16.79 4.61 -8.21
CA CYS A 393 -17.46 3.73 -7.24
C CYS A 393 -18.59 2.93 -7.88
N GLN A 394 -19.38 3.53 -8.77
CA GLN A 394 -20.45 2.85 -9.50
C GLN A 394 -19.90 1.77 -10.45
N ALA A 395 -18.74 2.00 -11.06
CA ALA A 395 -18.10 1.03 -11.94
C ALA A 395 -17.49 -0.16 -11.18
N VAL A 396 -17.07 0.05 -9.92
CA VAL A 396 -16.45 -0.99 -9.08
C VAL A 396 -17.49 -1.80 -8.30
N VAL A 397 -18.58 -1.19 -7.83
CA VAL A 397 -19.54 -1.84 -6.90
C VAL A 397 -20.17 -3.11 -7.46
N THR A 398 -20.33 -3.20 -8.78
CA THR A 398 -20.92 -4.36 -9.47
C THR A 398 -20.01 -5.58 -9.48
N SER A 399 -18.69 -5.37 -9.49
CA SER A 399 -17.69 -6.44 -9.55
C SER A 399 -17.08 -6.75 -8.18
N ASP A 400 -16.78 -5.72 -7.38
CA ASP A 400 -16.19 -5.87 -6.05
C ASP A 400 -16.67 -4.76 -5.09
N PRO A 401 -17.83 -4.94 -4.44
CA PRO A 401 -18.37 -3.96 -3.50
C PRO A 401 -17.52 -3.80 -2.22
N GLU A 402 -16.74 -4.81 -1.83
CA GLU A 402 -15.88 -4.74 -0.64
C GLU A 402 -14.69 -3.79 -0.90
N PHE A 403 -14.17 -3.75 -2.13
CA PHE A 403 -13.04 -2.91 -2.50
C PHE A 403 -13.24 -1.42 -2.19
N ILE A 404 -14.47 -0.90 -2.25
CA ILE A 404 -14.78 0.49 -1.91
C ILE A 404 -14.52 0.76 -0.42
N LEU A 405 -14.84 -0.19 0.45
CA LEU A 405 -14.59 -0.07 1.89
C LEU A 405 -13.12 -0.32 2.25
N LYS A 406 -12.44 -1.23 1.54
CA LYS A 406 -10.97 -1.37 1.61
C LYS A 406 -10.30 -0.05 1.25
N THR A 407 -10.75 0.59 0.17
CA THR A 407 -10.26 1.91 -0.27
C THR A 407 -10.54 2.97 0.79
N ALA A 408 -11.75 3.01 1.36
CA ALA A 408 -12.08 3.95 2.45
C ALA A 408 -11.12 3.81 3.65
N PHE A 409 -10.80 2.56 4.05
CA PHE A 409 -9.85 2.30 5.12
C PHE A 409 -8.42 2.67 4.73
N TYR A 410 -7.95 2.28 3.53
CA TYR A 410 -6.66 2.67 2.99
C TYR A 410 -6.46 4.19 3.00
N VAL A 411 -7.46 4.94 2.53
CA VAL A 411 -7.43 6.42 2.51
C VAL A 411 -7.33 7.00 3.92
N ARG A 412 -7.99 6.38 4.90
CA ARG A 412 -7.90 6.83 6.29
C ARG A 412 -6.56 6.51 6.92
N ASP A 413 -6.06 5.30 6.67
CA ASP A 413 -4.94 4.70 7.37
C ASP A 413 -3.59 5.10 6.77
N GLN A 414 -3.48 4.99 5.44
CA GLN A 414 -2.27 5.31 4.68
C GLN A 414 -2.28 6.77 4.24
N LEU A 415 -3.29 7.21 3.45
CA LEU A 415 -3.34 8.58 2.91
C LEU A 415 -3.67 9.65 3.96
N ASN A 416 -4.22 9.25 5.10
CA ASN A 416 -4.69 10.14 6.16
C ASN A 416 -5.66 11.25 5.68
N VAL A 417 -6.46 10.95 4.64
CA VAL A 417 -7.46 11.88 4.08
C VAL A 417 -8.83 11.56 4.65
N ARG A 418 -9.13 12.19 5.78
CA ARG A 418 -10.36 11.92 6.52
C ARG A 418 -11.64 12.18 5.71
N SER A 419 -11.75 13.29 5.00
CA SER A 419 -12.97 13.67 4.27
C SER A 419 -13.34 12.63 3.20
N THR A 420 -12.36 12.24 2.39
CA THR A 420 -12.52 11.23 1.33
C THR A 420 -12.85 9.86 1.89
N ALA A 421 -12.17 9.43 2.96
CA ALA A 421 -12.48 8.17 3.65
C ALA A 421 -13.92 8.15 4.19
N ASN A 422 -14.35 9.25 4.81
CA ASN A 422 -15.71 9.40 5.35
C ASN A 422 -16.76 9.38 4.23
N TYR A 423 -16.47 10.04 3.10
CA TYR A 423 -17.36 10.03 1.92
C TYR A 423 -17.51 8.62 1.33
N LEU A 424 -16.42 7.91 1.09
CA LEU A 424 -16.45 6.54 0.55
C LEU A 424 -17.21 5.59 1.48
N LEU A 425 -16.99 5.70 2.79
CA LEU A 425 -17.71 4.91 3.79
C LEU A 425 -19.20 5.25 3.84
N ALA A 426 -19.56 6.54 3.79
CA ALA A 426 -20.95 6.99 3.72
C ALA A 426 -21.63 6.47 2.43
N TRP A 427 -20.94 6.57 1.30
CA TRP A 427 -21.42 6.15 -0.01
C TRP A 427 -21.69 4.65 -0.04
N ALA A 428 -20.74 3.85 0.45
CA ALA A 428 -20.91 2.40 0.55
C ALA A 428 -22.03 2.01 1.51
N SER A 429 -22.20 2.74 2.63
CA SER A 429 -23.19 2.38 3.65
C SER A 429 -24.65 2.47 3.19
N ILE A 430 -24.95 3.24 2.14
CA ILE A 430 -26.31 3.40 1.59
C ILE A 430 -26.62 2.45 0.42
N ARG A 431 -25.65 1.64 -0.03
CA ARG A 431 -25.77 0.72 -1.17
C ARG A 431 -25.88 -0.72 -0.68
N LYS A 432 -26.87 -1.48 -1.14
CA LYS A 432 -27.20 -2.82 -0.60
C LYS A 432 -26.04 -3.80 -0.76
N GLU A 433 -25.32 -3.68 -1.87
CA GLU A 433 -24.18 -4.48 -2.30
C GLU A 433 -23.02 -4.39 -1.28
N CYS A 434 -22.79 -3.21 -0.69
CA CYS A 434 -21.69 -2.98 0.24
C CYS A 434 -22.07 -3.24 1.71
N GLN A 435 -23.36 -3.25 2.06
CA GLN A 435 -23.83 -3.35 3.45
C GLN A 435 -23.27 -4.53 4.25
N PRO A 436 -23.08 -5.75 3.69
CA PRO A 436 -22.49 -6.88 4.41
C PRO A 436 -21.11 -6.58 5.00
N PHE A 437 -20.32 -5.74 4.31
CA PHE A 437 -18.93 -5.44 4.64
C PHE A 437 -18.79 -4.21 5.55
N VAL A 438 -19.80 -3.33 5.63
CA VAL A 438 -19.75 -2.07 6.41
C VAL A 438 -19.33 -2.32 7.86
N LYS A 439 -19.93 -3.31 8.53
CA LYS A 439 -19.63 -3.62 9.95
C LYS A 439 -18.14 -3.91 10.17
N HIS A 440 -17.49 -4.54 9.20
CA HIS A 440 -16.09 -4.96 9.29
C HIS A 440 -15.13 -3.76 9.23
N TYR A 441 -15.33 -2.85 8.27
CA TYR A 441 -14.43 -1.71 8.06
C TYR A 441 -14.76 -0.48 8.90
N PHE A 442 -16.04 -0.31 9.32
CA PHE A 442 -16.52 0.95 9.93
C PHE A 442 -15.69 1.40 11.13
N ALA A 443 -15.43 0.50 12.09
CA ALA A 443 -14.75 0.87 13.34
C ALA A 443 -13.25 1.17 13.17
N ALA A 444 -12.65 0.66 12.09
CA ALA A 444 -11.24 0.88 11.74
C ALA A 444 -11.06 2.19 10.94
N THR A 445 -12.03 2.52 10.08
CA THR A 445 -12.04 3.75 9.28
C THR A 445 -12.51 4.96 10.10
N VAL A 446 -13.55 4.82 10.93
CA VAL A 446 -14.03 5.91 11.80
C VAL A 446 -13.22 5.91 13.09
N ARG A 447 -12.31 6.88 13.25
CA ARG A 447 -11.40 6.93 14.40
C ARG A 447 -11.77 7.98 15.44
N LEU A 448 -12.31 9.12 15.01
CA LEU A 448 -12.65 10.26 15.88
C LEU A 448 -14.17 10.46 15.94
N PRO A 449 -14.73 10.99 17.05
CA PRO A 449 -16.15 11.33 17.12
C PRO A 449 -16.60 12.27 15.99
N SER A 450 -15.73 13.20 15.57
CA SER A 450 -16.01 14.06 14.44
C SER A 450 -16.06 13.33 13.09
N ASP A 451 -15.37 12.19 12.94
CA ASP A 451 -15.44 11.34 11.73
C ASP A 451 -16.84 10.70 11.66
N LEU A 452 -17.32 10.19 12.81
CA LEU A 452 -18.67 9.63 12.94
C LEU A 452 -19.75 10.66 12.58
N LEU A 453 -19.63 11.89 13.09
CA LEU A 453 -20.57 12.98 12.76
C LEU A 453 -20.55 13.32 11.27
N ASP A 454 -19.39 13.26 10.62
CA ASP A 454 -19.22 13.51 9.18
C ASP A 454 -20.02 12.52 8.35
N VAL A 455 -19.74 11.23 8.53
CA VAL A 455 -20.37 10.11 7.80
C VAL A 455 -21.88 10.17 7.98
N MET A 456 -22.33 10.32 9.22
CA MET A 456 -23.75 10.34 9.52
C MET A 456 -24.46 11.60 9.00
N SER A 457 -23.77 12.75 8.93
CA SER A 457 -24.33 13.96 8.32
C SER A 457 -24.55 13.76 6.82
N MET A 458 -23.55 13.21 6.10
CA MET A 458 -23.66 12.92 4.66
C MET A 458 -24.81 11.95 4.38
N VAL A 459 -24.87 10.82 5.09
CA VAL A 459 -25.92 9.81 4.92
C VAL A 459 -27.30 10.38 5.21
N THR A 460 -27.46 11.15 6.29
CA THR A 460 -28.77 11.74 6.64
C THR A 460 -29.31 12.63 5.53
N VAL A 461 -28.41 13.32 4.84
CA VAL A 461 -28.74 14.29 3.79
C VAL A 461 -29.08 13.56 2.51
N TRP A 462 -28.25 12.62 2.07
CA TRP A 462 -28.52 11.85 0.86
C TRP A 462 -29.79 11.00 0.97
N LEU A 463 -30.16 10.61 2.20
CA LEU A 463 -31.41 9.93 2.49
C LEU A 463 -32.59 10.88 2.71
N ASN A 464 -32.43 12.20 2.57
CA ASN A 464 -33.48 13.20 2.82
C ASN A 464 -34.20 13.00 4.17
N ASN A 465 -33.44 12.73 5.25
CA ASN A 465 -33.93 12.40 6.59
C ASN A 465 -34.78 11.11 6.70
N THR A 466 -34.76 10.21 5.71
CA THR A 466 -35.37 8.88 5.82
C THR A 466 -34.55 7.90 6.67
N SER A 467 -35.04 6.67 6.87
CA SER A 467 -34.48 5.70 7.81
C SER A 467 -33.05 5.28 7.44
N ILE A 468 -32.13 5.35 8.42
CA ILE A 468 -30.74 4.94 8.26
C ILE A 468 -30.63 3.41 8.18
N PRO A 469 -29.85 2.85 7.23
CA PRO A 469 -29.58 1.42 7.11
C PRO A 469 -29.18 0.78 8.43
N THR A 470 -29.75 -0.39 8.73
CA THR A 470 -29.57 -1.06 10.03
C THR A 470 -28.11 -1.42 10.30
N CYS A 471 -27.34 -1.80 9.28
CA CYS A 471 -25.91 -2.10 9.41
C CYS A 471 -25.11 -0.87 9.89
N LEU A 472 -25.33 0.30 9.27
CA LEU A 472 -24.69 1.56 9.63
C LEU A 472 -25.13 2.02 11.03
N ARG A 473 -26.43 1.94 11.34
CA ARG A 473 -26.96 2.31 12.65
C ARG A 473 -26.30 1.52 13.78
N LYS A 474 -26.24 0.18 13.62
CA LYS A 474 -25.60 -0.71 14.60
C LYS A 474 -24.09 -0.45 14.73
N ALA A 475 -23.39 -0.28 13.60
CA ALA A 475 -21.95 0.01 13.59
C ALA A 475 -21.63 1.36 14.25
N ALA A 476 -22.43 2.40 13.95
CA ALA A 476 -22.31 3.73 14.52
C ALA A 476 -22.59 3.76 16.03
N ALA A 477 -23.64 3.08 16.49
CA ALA A 477 -23.97 2.98 17.91
C ALA A 477 -22.89 2.20 18.69
N LYS A 478 -22.42 1.06 18.16
CA LYS A 478 -21.31 0.30 18.75
C LYS A 478 -20.05 1.17 18.83
N LYS A 479 -19.73 1.89 17.75
CA LYS A 479 -18.54 2.73 17.71
C LYS A 479 -18.61 3.90 18.67
N PHE A 480 -19.79 4.47 18.88
CA PHE A 480 -19.99 5.55 19.84
C PHE A 480 -19.60 5.13 21.26
N ALA A 481 -19.97 3.90 21.66
CA ALA A 481 -19.65 3.35 22.98
C ALA A 481 -18.14 3.06 23.19
N GLU A 482 -17.34 2.98 22.11
CA GLU A 482 -15.88 2.82 22.21
C GLU A 482 -15.15 4.13 22.55
N TYR A 483 -15.79 5.30 22.42
CA TYR A 483 -15.13 6.57 22.70
C TYR A 483 -15.06 6.83 24.20
N ASP A 484 -13.86 7.19 24.66
CA ASP A 484 -13.67 7.69 26.01
C ASP A 484 -14.32 9.07 26.20
N GLU A 485 -14.52 9.40 27.47
CA GLU A 485 -15.18 10.65 27.83
C GLU A 485 -14.39 11.88 27.36
N PHE A 486 -13.06 11.80 27.41
CA PHE A 486 -12.16 12.86 26.95
C PHE A 486 -12.33 13.17 25.45
N SER A 487 -12.37 12.14 24.59
CA SER A 487 -12.58 12.32 23.16
C SER A 487 -13.96 12.92 22.88
N LEU A 488 -15.01 12.40 23.51
CA LEU A 488 -16.35 12.94 23.34
C LEU A 488 -16.42 14.40 23.77
N ALA A 489 -15.79 14.77 24.90
CA ALA A 489 -15.72 16.15 25.36
C ALA A 489 -14.96 17.06 24.39
N LYS A 490 -13.81 16.62 23.87
CA LYS A 490 -12.99 17.37 22.91
C LYS A 490 -13.73 17.71 21.61
N TYR A 491 -14.58 16.79 21.16
CA TYR A 491 -15.34 16.95 19.92
C TYR A 491 -16.79 17.41 20.13
N ASN A 492 -17.24 17.59 21.37
CA ASN A 492 -18.54 18.17 21.71
C ASN A 492 -18.55 19.71 21.55
N LYS A 493 -18.29 20.20 20.34
CA LYS A 493 -18.29 21.62 20.02
C LYS A 493 -19.71 22.10 19.74
N GLU A 494 -20.56 22.17 20.77
CA GLU A 494 -21.79 22.97 20.70
C GLU A 494 -21.38 24.46 20.58
N LYS A 495 -21.06 24.92 19.36
CA LYS A 495 -20.91 26.36 19.12
C LYS A 495 -22.19 27.04 19.62
N ALA A 496 -22.02 28.13 20.36
CA ALA A 496 -23.07 29.00 20.88
C ALA A 496 -24.00 29.57 19.79
N GLN A 497 -24.80 28.74 19.12
CA GLN A 497 -25.85 29.14 18.19
C GLN A 497 -26.91 30.00 18.89
N LYS A 498 -27.01 29.91 20.23
CA LYS A 498 -27.88 30.76 21.05
C LYS A 498 -27.57 32.26 20.94
N SER A 499 -26.32 32.68 20.69
CA SER A 499 -26.00 34.12 20.58
C SER A 499 -26.33 34.71 19.21
N LYS A 500 -26.21 33.93 18.12
CA LYS A 500 -26.58 34.35 16.77
C LYS A 500 -28.10 34.37 16.55
N LYS A 501 -28.86 33.41 17.10
CA LYS A 501 -30.33 33.43 17.02
C LYS A 501 -30.94 34.63 17.76
N LYS A 502 -30.40 35.01 18.92
CA LYS A 502 -30.81 36.26 19.63
C LYS A 502 -30.46 37.53 18.83
N ARG A 503 -29.32 37.55 18.12
CA ARG A 503 -28.93 38.69 17.26
C ARG A 503 -29.74 38.78 15.97
N ALA A 504 -30.14 37.64 15.39
CA ALA A 504 -31.00 37.58 14.20
C ALA A 504 -32.45 37.95 14.54
N ALA A 505 -32.99 37.44 15.65
CA ALA A 505 -34.32 37.82 16.14
C ALA A 505 -34.42 39.32 16.50
N LYS A 506 -33.31 39.95 16.90
CA LYS A 506 -33.25 41.40 17.13
C LYS A 506 -33.14 42.23 15.83
N LYS A 507 -32.70 41.61 14.73
CA LYS A 507 -32.63 42.24 13.39
C LYS A 507 -33.91 42.09 12.58
N GLN A 508 -34.75 41.11 12.92
CA GLN A 508 -36.00 40.81 12.20
C GLN A 508 -37.19 41.66 12.69
N LYS A 509 -36.97 42.60 13.62
CA LYS A 509 -37.98 43.53 14.14
C LYS A 509 -37.96 44.92 13.47
N VAL A 510 -37.23 45.08 12.35
CA VAL A 510 -36.97 46.42 11.75
C VAL A 510 -37.41 46.55 10.29
N HIS A 511 -37.87 45.50 9.61
CA HIS A 511 -38.40 45.65 8.25
C HIS A 511 -39.61 44.74 8.02
N ASP A 512 -40.78 45.26 8.40
CA ASP A 512 -42.04 44.93 7.78
C ASP A 512 -42.25 45.91 6.62
N ALA A 513 -42.29 45.41 5.37
CA ALA A 513 -42.91 46.05 4.21
C ALA A 513 -43.01 45.06 3.03
N GLU A 514 -44.24 44.58 2.83
CA GLU A 514 -44.93 44.06 1.63
C GLU A 514 -44.44 42.87 0.78
N PRO A 515 -45.38 42.11 0.18
CA PRO A 515 -45.15 40.78 -0.39
C PRO A 515 -45.15 40.80 -1.93
N ALA A 516 -44.18 40.15 -2.57
CA ALA A 516 -44.26 39.87 -4.00
C ALA A 516 -43.51 38.59 -4.42
N ALA A 517 -44.22 37.84 -5.27
CA ALA A 517 -43.77 36.78 -6.18
C ALA A 517 -43.37 35.43 -5.57
N ALA A 518 -44.39 34.61 -5.34
CA ALA A 518 -44.32 33.16 -5.44
C ALA A 518 -44.26 32.75 -6.92
N ALA A 519 -43.09 32.32 -7.40
CA ALA A 519 -42.89 31.45 -8.56
C ALA A 519 -41.42 30.96 -8.57
N ASP A 520 -41.21 29.68 -8.85
CA ASP A 520 -39.90 28.98 -8.98
C ASP A 520 -39.15 28.54 -7.71
N GLU A 521 -39.85 27.88 -6.77
CA GLU A 521 -39.25 26.96 -5.79
C GLU A 521 -39.47 25.48 -6.16
N GLU A 522 -39.02 25.05 -7.33
CA GLU A 522 -38.73 23.63 -7.56
C GLU A 522 -37.31 23.47 -8.11
N ARG A 523 -36.50 22.63 -7.42
CA ARG A 523 -35.10 22.24 -7.72
C ARG A 523 -34.00 23.26 -7.37
N LYS A 524 -33.82 23.57 -6.09
CA LYS A 524 -32.50 23.91 -5.54
C LYS A 524 -32.16 22.97 -4.39
N GLY A 525 -31.12 22.15 -4.58
CA GLY A 525 -30.64 21.19 -3.61
C GLY A 525 -30.24 21.85 -2.29
N VAL A 526 -30.52 21.16 -1.17
CA VAL A 526 -30.17 21.61 0.18
C VAL A 526 -28.64 21.69 0.31
N HIS A 527 -28.07 22.89 0.15
CA HIS A 527 -26.64 23.13 0.29
C HIS A 527 -26.25 23.06 1.78
N ILE A 528 -25.38 22.12 2.15
CA ILE A 528 -24.87 22.00 3.52
C ILE A 528 -23.54 22.71 3.61
N THR A 529 -23.54 23.84 4.29
CA THR A 529 -22.32 24.50 4.70
C THR A 529 -21.73 23.81 5.93
N ALA A 530 -20.42 23.99 6.20
CA ALA A 530 -19.71 23.49 7.40
C ALA A 530 -20.37 23.87 8.75
N THR A 531 -21.38 24.74 8.72
CA THR A 531 -22.23 25.16 9.84
C THR A 531 -23.43 24.25 10.14
N ASN A 532 -23.72 23.22 9.32
CA ASN A 532 -24.86 22.31 9.47
C ASN A 532 -24.48 20.83 9.78
N LYS A 533 -23.22 20.54 10.15
CA LYS A 533 -22.84 19.19 10.58
C LYS A 533 -23.64 18.78 11.82
N MET A 534 -24.07 17.52 11.86
CA MET A 534 -24.81 16.95 12.97
C MET A 534 -24.00 17.08 14.28
N THR A 535 -24.68 17.43 15.36
CA THR A 535 -24.11 17.48 16.73
C THR A 535 -24.17 16.10 17.39
N LEU A 536 -23.35 15.85 18.42
CA LEU A 536 -23.42 14.61 19.22
C LEU A 536 -24.83 14.39 19.81
N LYS A 537 -25.51 15.48 20.21
CA LYS A 537 -26.89 15.44 20.70
C LYS A 537 -27.89 14.98 19.63
N GLN A 538 -27.74 15.46 18.40
CA GLN A 538 -28.57 15.01 17.28
C GLN A 538 -28.27 13.55 16.90
N LEU A 539 -26.99 13.17 16.90
CA LEU A 539 -26.54 11.79 16.65
C LEU A 539 -27.18 10.80 17.63
N ILE A 540 -27.08 11.06 18.95
CA ILE A 540 -27.66 10.22 20.00
C ILE A 540 -29.16 10.01 19.78
N ARG A 541 -29.89 11.10 19.52
CA ARG A 541 -31.33 11.05 19.29
C ARG A 541 -31.70 10.29 18.03
N ARG A 542 -30.94 10.47 16.95
CA ARG A 542 -31.21 9.86 15.65
C ARG A 542 -30.92 8.36 15.63
N LEU A 543 -29.87 7.95 16.34
CA LEU A 543 -29.43 6.55 16.42
C LEU A 543 -30.04 5.79 17.60
N HIS A 544 -30.80 6.48 18.46
CA HIS A 544 -31.36 5.93 19.71
C HIS A 544 -30.28 5.30 20.60
N ILE A 545 -29.14 5.99 20.76
CA ILE A 545 -28.04 5.51 21.60
C ILE A 545 -28.40 5.73 23.07
N SER A 546 -28.46 4.65 23.84
CA SER A 546 -28.70 4.67 25.28
C SER A 546 -27.42 4.47 26.11
N GLU A 547 -26.43 3.75 25.57
CA GLU A 547 -25.20 3.38 26.31
C GLU A 547 -23.93 4.01 25.74
N PRO A 548 -22.94 4.36 26.60
CA PRO A 548 -22.99 4.33 28.07
C PRO A 548 -23.92 5.41 28.65
N SER A 549 -24.85 5.01 29.53
CA SER A 549 -25.94 5.87 30.05
C SER A 549 -25.44 7.20 30.61
N GLN A 550 -24.41 7.17 31.47
CA GLN A 550 -23.84 8.36 32.11
C GLN A 550 -23.31 9.36 31.08
N THR A 551 -22.54 8.90 30.09
CA THR A 551 -21.96 9.72 29.03
C THR A 551 -23.04 10.30 28.12
N VAL A 552 -24.04 9.48 27.74
CA VAL A 552 -25.20 9.92 26.95
C VAL A 552 -25.97 11.01 27.69
N MET A 553 -26.22 10.84 28.99
CA MET A 553 -26.90 11.84 29.81
C MET A 553 -26.10 13.15 29.95
N ARG A 554 -24.76 13.07 30.10
CA ARG A 554 -23.86 14.23 30.10
C ARG A 554 -23.92 15.00 28.78
N ILE A 555 -23.92 14.33 27.63
CA ILE A 555 -24.02 14.96 26.30
C ILE A 555 -25.40 15.58 26.08
N LEU A 556 -26.47 14.89 26.47
CA LEU A 556 -27.84 15.42 26.35
C LEU A 556 -28.08 16.61 27.31
N GLY A 557 -27.26 16.73 28.36
CA GLY A 557 -27.37 17.71 29.42
C GLY A 557 -28.58 17.46 30.31
N LYS A 558 -28.87 16.18 30.62
CA LYS A 558 -29.91 15.77 31.57
C LYS A 558 -29.52 16.17 33.00
N LYS A 559 -30.52 16.28 33.88
CA LYS A 559 -30.27 16.43 35.31
C LYS A 559 -29.90 15.07 35.90
N TYR A 560 -29.02 15.06 36.89
CA TYR A 560 -28.79 13.90 37.73
C TYR A 560 -30.09 13.60 38.50
N PRO A 561 -30.46 12.32 38.69
CA PRO A 561 -31.68 11.90 39.38
C PRO A 561 -31.91 12.65 40.70
N ALA A 562 -33.17 12.95 41.04
CA ALA A 562 -33.48 13.71 42.25
C ALA A 562 -33.54 12.84 43.51
N ASN A 563 -33.78 11.54 43.35
CA ASN A 563 -33.90 10.57 44.44
C ASN A 563 -33.37 9.18 44.01
N GLU A 564 -33.26 8.26 44.97
CA GLU A 564 -32.76 6.88 44.76
C GLU A 564 -33.60 6.11 43.73
N GLU A 565 -34.92 6.29 43.74
CA GLU A 565 -35.83 5.58 42.84
C GLU A 565 -35.64 6.00 41.37
N GLU A 566 -35.53 7.30 41.11
CA GLU A 566 -35.18 7.84 39.80
C GLU A 566 -33.77 7.40 39.38
N PHE A 567 -32.85 7.25 40.34
CA PHE A 567 -31.48 6.80 40.07
C PHE A 567 -31.45 5.35 39.59
N GLN A 568 -32.17 4.44 40.24
CA GLN A 568 -32.30 3.05 39.81
C GLN A 568 -32.93 2.94 38.41
N LYS A 569 -33.94 3.78 38.10
CA LYS A 569 -34.60 3.83 36.77
C LYS A 569 -33.73 4.50 35.70
N SER A 570 -32.74 5.30 36.08
CA SER A 570 -31.90 6.06 35.14
C SER A 570 -30.86 5.20 34.42
N GLY A 571 -30.50 4.03 34.97
CA GLY A 571 -29.43 3.18 34.44
C GLY A 571 -28.03 3.75 34.64
N LEU A 572 -27.86 4.76 35.50
CA LEU A 572 -26.54 5.29 35.87
C LEU A 572 -25.75 4.26 36.69
N PRO A 573 -24.44 4.08 36.44
CA PRO A 573 -23.61 3.18 37.24
C PRO A 573 -23.28 3.79 38.61
N GLY A 574 -23.15 2.94 39.64
CA GLY A 574 -22.75 3.31 41.00
C GLY A 574 -23.92 3.41 41.98
N SER A 575 -23.72 4.13 43.09
CA SER A 575 -24.75 4.47 44.08
C SER A 575 -25.24 5.92 43.89
N PHE A 576 -26.46 6.21 44.33
CA PHE A 576 -27.01 7.56 44.32
C PHE A 576 -26.16 8.52 45.17
N ASP A 577 -25.87 9.69 44.60
CA ASP A 577 -25.15 10.77 45.27
C ASP A 577 -26.10 11.95 45.50
N SER A 578 -26.54 12.11 46.75
CA SER A 578 -27.48 13.16 47.16
C SER A 578 -26.95 14.58 46.91
N THR A 579 -25.63 14.77 46.88
CA THR A 579 -25.01 16.10 46.63
C THR A 579 -25.17 16.54 45.17
N LYS A 580 -25.38 15.59 44.26
CA LYS A 580 -25.57 15.84 42.82
C LYS A 580 -27.04 15.90 42.43
N ALA A 581 -27.97 15.62 43.33
CA ALA A 581 -29.41 15.56 43.04
C ALA A 581 -29.91 16.81 42.31
N GLY A 582 -30.55 16.62 41.15
CA GLY A 582 -31.08 17.73 40.33
C GLY A 582 -30.03 18.60 39.61
N SER A 583 -28.73 18.38 39.87
CA SER A 583 -27.64 19.10 39.20
C SER A 583 -27.55 18.69 37.72
N ARG A 584 -27.08 19.61 36.86
CA ARG A 584 -26.98 19.32 35.43
C ARG A 584 -25.70 18.57 35.12
N MET A 585 -25.83 17.37 34.56
CA MET A 585 -24.70 16.58 34.11
C MET A 585 -24.01 17.25 32.92
N LYS A 586 -22.67 17.31 32.95
CA LYS A 586 -21.82 17.83 31.88
C LYS A 586 -20.63 16.91 31.69
N LEU A 587 -20.09 16.89 30.47
CA LEU A 587 -18.78 16.27 30.22
C LEU A 587 -17.68 17.13 30.90
N PRO A 588 -16.59 16.51 31.38
CA PRO A 588 -15.43 17.24 31.87
C PRO A 588 -14.82 18.08 30.75
N THR A 589 -14.26 19.23 31.11
CA THR A 589 -13.50 20.03 30.14
C THR A 589 -12.19 19.30 29.85
N PRO A 590 -11.93 18.88 28.60
CA PRO A 590 -10.73 18.12 28.28
C PRO A 590 -9.50 19.03 28.39
N GLU A 591 -8.44 18.60 29.08
CA GLU A 591 -7.16 19.32 29.12
C GLU A 591 -6.33 19.03 27.86
N THR A 592 -6.57 19.80 26.80
CA THR A 592 -5.71 19.81 25.60
C THR A 592 -4.93 21.11 25.51
N TRP A 593 -3.82 21.12 24.75
CA TRP A 593 -3.10 22.36 24.45
C TRP A 593 -4.05 23.44 23.88
N GLU A 594 -5.02 23.08 23.02
CA GLU A 594 -6.00 24.04 22.50
C GLU A 594 -6.87 24.65 23.61
N THR A 595 -7.31 23.82 24.57
CA THR A 595 -8.14 24.29 25.68
C THR A 595 -7.35 25.12 26.69
N GLN A 596 -6.10 24.74 26.97
CA GLN A 596 -5.23 25.50 27.87
C GLN A 596 -4.88 26.85 27.26
N VAL A 597 -4.52 26.91 25.98
CA VAL A 597 -4.30 28.17 25.26
C VAL A 597 -5.58 29.00 25.14
N SER A 598 -6.74 28.37 24.96
CA SER A 598 -8.03 29.09 24.94
C SER A 598 -8.44 29.63 26.30
N ALA A 599 -8.06 28.97 27.40
CA ALA A 599 -8.44 29.34 28.76
C ALA A 599 -7.46 30.37 29.36
N LYS A 600 -6.15 30.10 29.26
CA LYS A 600 -5.06 30.91 29.82
C LYS A 600 -4.57 32.00 28.86
N GLY A 601 -4.92 31.89 27.58
CA GLY A 601 -4.47 32.79 26.51
C GLY A 601 -3.18 32.33 25.83
N ASN A 602 -2.90 32.92 24.66
CA ASN A 602 -1.64 32.71 23.93
C ASN A 602 -0.51 33.54 24.55
N ARG A 603 0.02 33.08 25.68
CA ARG A 603 1.09 33.70 26.47
C ARG A 603 2.27 32.74 26.57
N ASN A 604 3.48 33.25 26.81
CA ASN A 604 4.68 32.44 27.03
C ASN A 604 4.48 31.41 28.15
N THR A 605 4.02 31.84 29.32
CA THR A 605 3.77 30.98 30.50
C THR A 605 2.88 29.78 30.18
N THR A 606 1.81 29.99 29.40
CA THR A 606 0.94 28.89 28.95
C THR A 606 1.70 27.87 28.09
N TRP A 607 2.60 28.33 27.22
CA TRP A 607 3.37 27.45 26.33
C TRP A 607 4.49 26.73 27.06
N GLU A 608 5.19 27.41 27.97
CA GLU A 608 6.25 26.84 28.79
C GLU A 608 5.71 25.73 29.69
N GLU A 609 4.60 25.96 30.40
CA GLU A 609 3.91 24.92 31.18
C GLU A 609 3.53 23.70 30.33
N LEU A 610 3.08 23.92 29.09
CA LEU A 610 2.73 22.83 28.18
C LEU A 610 3.96 22.02 27.73
N MET A 611 5.12 22.67 27.60
CA MET A 611 6.39 22.03 27.26
C MET A 611 6.94 21.24 28.45
N ASP A 612 6.96 21.84 29.65
CA ASP A 612 7.51 21.22 30.86
C ASP A 612 6.73 20.00 31.35
N HIS A 613 5.42 19.96 31.09
CA HIS A 613 4.57 18.82 31.45
C HIS A 613 4.38 17.79 30.33
N ASP A 614 5.15 17.86 29.24
CA ASP A 614 5.01 16.99 28.06
C ASP A 614 3.58 16.96 27.46
N LYS A 615 2.78 18.00 27.71
CA LYS A 615 1.40 18.14 27.21
C LYS A 615 1.35 18.72 25.80
N LEU A 616 2.50 18.90 25.15
CA LEU A 616 2.65 19.41 23.79
C LEU A 616 3.20 18.35 22.82
N PRO A 617 2.31 17.63 22.09
CA PRO A 617 2.73 16.67 21.07
C PRO A 617 3.61 17.31 20.00
N PHE A 618 4.54 16.55 19.43
CA PHE A 618 5.48 17.01 18.39
C PHE A 618 4.79 17.79 17.25
N MET A 619 3.64 17.29 16.77
CA MET A 619 2.85 17.99 15.75
C MET A 619 2.19 19.29 16.19
N ALA A 620 1.82 19.40 17.47
CA ALA A 620 1.30 20.64 18.02
C ALA A 620 2.44 21.65 18.19
N MET A 621 3.62 21.19 18.64
CA MET A 621 4.84 21.99 18.72
C MET A 621 5.21 22.58 17.36
N LEU A 622 5.41 21.73 16.34
CA LEU A 622 5.80 22.14 14.99
C LEU A 622 4.85 23.19 14.39
N ARG A 623 3.53 23.05 14.62
CA ARG A 623 2.50 23.94 14.06
C ARG A 623 2.38 25.28 14.80
N ASN A 624 3.01 25.40 15.97
CA ASN A 624 2.90 26.57 16.85
C ASN A 624 4.25 27.27 17.10
N ILE A 625 5.34 26.91 16.40
CA ILE A 625 6.66 27.56 16.57
C ILE A 625 6.57 29.07 16.45
N ARG A 626 5.82 29.57 15.44
CA ARG A 626 5.55 31.00 15.28
C ARG A 626 4.92 31.62 16.54
N ASN A 627 4.00 30.92 17.20
CA ASN A 627 3.38 31.42 18.42
C ASN A 627 4.35 31.43 19.58
N PHE A 628 5.31 30.49 19.68
CA PHE A 628 6.34 30.51 20.72
C PHE A 628 7.20 31.77 20.60
N ILE A 629 7.69 32.03 19.38
CA ILE A 629 8.46 33.23 19.03
C ILE A 629 7.65 34.50 19.32
N ILE A 630 6.43 34.60 18.81
CA ILE A 630 5.58 35.79 18.98
C ILE A 630 5.07 35.93 20.41
N SER A 631 5.04 34.89 21.23
CA SER A 631 4.58 35.00 22.63
C SER A 631 5.69 35.30 23.64
N GLY A 632 6.96 35.27 23.21
CA GLY A 632 8.12 35.55 24.06
C GLY A 632 8.45 34.41 25.01
N VAL A 633 8.43 33.17 24.50
CA VAL A 633 8.91 32.00 25.25
C VAL A 633 10.40 32.17 25.59
N SER A 634 10.83 31.69 26.76
CA SER A 634 12.20 31.85 27.23
C SER A 634 13.25 31.11 26.35
N PRO A 635 14.50 31.61 26.29
CA PRO A 635 15.57 31.01 25.49
C PRO A 635 15.78 29.52 25.77
N ASP A 636 15.74 29.08 27.04
CA ASP A 636 15.91 27.67 27.42
C ASP A 636 14.85 26.76 26.78
N HIS A 637 13.61 27.24 26.68
CA HIS A 637 12.53 26.50 26.04
C HIS A 637 12.66 26.48 24.52
N HIS A 638 13.20 27.54 23.92
CA HIS A 638 13.57 27.54 22.51
C HIS A 638 14.62 26.45 22.21
N GLU A 639 15.64 26.31 23.07
CA GLU A 639 16.64 25.25 22.93
C GLU A 639 16.02 23.84 23.04
N LYS A 640 15.08 23.62 23.97
CA LYS A 640 14.34 22.33 24.06
C LYS A 640 13.61 22.00 22.75
N VAL A 641 12.97 22.99 22.12
CA VAL A 641 12.24 22.78 20.85
C VAL A 641 13.23 22.51 19.70
N ILE A 642 14.31 23.29 19.61
CA ILE A 642 15.35 23.13 18.59
C ILE A 642 16.01 21.75 18.70
N ALA A 643 16.43 21.34 19.90
CA ALA A 643 17.00 20.02 20.15
C ALA A 643 16.06 18.89 19.72
N ARG A 644 14.74 19.07 19.93
CA ARG A 644 13.74 18.08 19.51
C ARG A 644 13.56 18.01 17.98
N LEU A 645 13.83 19.09 17.26
CA LEU A 645 13.79 19.15 15.78
C LEU A 645 15.08 18.60 15.13
N THR A 646 16.22 18.69 15.82
CA THR A 646 17.50 18.18 15.33
C THR A 646 17.83 16.76 15.79
N ASP A 647 17.14 16.25 16.83
CA ASP A 647 17.29 14.87 17.29
C ASP A 647 16.68 13.85 16.33
N GLU A 648 17.53 12.94 15.83
CA GLU A 648 17.15 11.90 14.87
C GLU A 648 16.06 10.96 15.39
N ARG A 649 16.14 10.54 16.66
CA ARG A 649 15.14 9.65 17.26
C ARG A 649 13.79 10.34 17.37
N SER A 650 13.76 11.59 17.82
CA SER A 650 12.57 12.41 17.93
C SER A 650 11.88 12.60 16.57
N VAL A 651 12.65 12.99 15.54
CA VAL A 651 12.12 13.18 14.19
C VAL A 651 11.64 11.86 13.58
N THR A 652 12.37 10.76 13.76
CA THR A 652 11.97 9.43 13.28
C THR A 652 10.70 8.94 13.98
N ASN A 653 10.65 9.03 15.32
CA ASN A 653 9.48 8.62 16.10
C ASN A 653 8.25 9.49 15.85
N SER A 654 8.44 10.73 15.40
CA SER A 654 7.33 11.60 15.00
C SER A 654 6.53 11.03 13.82
N LYS A 655 7.16 10.19 12.98
CA LYS A 655 6.60 9.65 11.72
C LYS A 655 6.04 10.72 10.79
N GLN A 656 6.55 11.94 10.93
CA GLN A 656 6.16 13.06 10.11
C GLN A 656 6.94 12.98 8.83
N LEU A 657 6.29 13.34 7.75
CA LEU A 657 6.89 13.36 6.44
C LEU A 657 7.36 14.78 6.12
N PRO A 658 8.35 14.92 5.22
CA PRO A 658 9.09 16.18 5.02
C PRO A 658 8.20 17.41 4.79
N TRP A 659 7.06 17.25 4.10
CA TRP A 659 6.10 18.32 3.83
C TRP A 659 5.54 19.02 5.08
N ARG A 660 5.42 18.30 6.20
CA ARG A 660 4.91 18.85 7.47
C ARG A 660 5.88 19.85 8.09
N PHE A 661 7.18 19.60 7.94
CA PHE A 661 8.24 20.49 8.40
C PHE A 661 8.32 21.76 7.56
N LEU A 662 8.15 21.64 6.25
CA LEU A 662 8.15 22.78 5.33
C LEU A 662 6.99 23.75 5.55
N SER A 663 5.82 23.22 5.92
CA SER A 663 4.68 24.07 6.32
C SER A 663 5.00 24.92 7.56
N ALA A 664 5.87 24.43 8.46
CA ALA A 664 6.30 25.16 9.64
C ALA A 664 7.40 26.16 9.31
N TYR A 665 8.35 25.79 8.44
CA TYR A 665 9.39 26.68 7.93
C TYR A 665 8.80 28.00 7.42
N ASP A 666 7.80 27.92 6.53
CA ASP A 666 7.11 29.10 6.00
C ASP A 666 6.33 29.88 7.05
N ALA A 667 5.73 29.18 8.02
CA ALA A 667 4.94 29.82 9.06
C ALA A 667 5.80 30.72 9.97
N ILE A 668 7.12 30.49 10.00
CA ILE A 668 8.11 31.25 10.78
C ILE A 668 8.65 32.46 9.99
N LYS A 669 8.28 32.63 8.71
CA LYS A 669 8.52 33.88 7.95
C LYS A 669 7.67 35.01 8.55
N ILE A 670 8.21 35.65 9.59
CA ILE A 670 7.59 36.78 10.30
C ILE A 670 8.08 38.06 9.61
N ASP A 671 7.14 38.93 9.22
CA ASP A 671 7.43 40.28 8.74
C ASP A 671 7.84 41.15 9.93
N LEU A 672 9.16 41.21 10.20
CA LEU A 672 9.72 41.95 11.32
C LEU A 672 9.58 43.47 11.13
N GLU A 673 9.64 43.97 9.89
CA GLU A 673 9.47 45.40 9.60
C GLU A 673 8.02 45.85 9.80
N GLY A 674 7.04 45.10 9.30
CA GLY A 674 5.62 45.35 9.55
C GLY A 674 5.28 45.26 11.05
N LEU A 675 5.89 44.32 11.76
CA LEU A 675 5.74 44.16 13.21
C LEU A 675 6.35 45.34 13.98
N MET A 676 7.51 45.82 13.57
CA MET A 676 8.25 46.94 14.19
C MET A 676 7.57 48.29 13.93
N ASN A 677 7.08 48.51 12.71
CA ASN A 677 6.27 49.69 12.37
C ASN A 677 4.98 49.75 13.18
N ASP A 678 4.31 48.60 13.37
CA ASP A 678 3.17 48.54 14.27
C ASP A 678 3.61 48.93 15.71
N ILE A 679 4.73 48.41 16.24
CA ILE A 679 5.19 48.65 17.62
C ILE A 679 5.55 50.12 17.89
N LEU A 680 6.24 50.79 16.96
CA LEU A 680 6.74 52.17 17.13
C LEU A 680 5.62 53.23 17.26
N ASP A 681 4.40 52.93 16.82
CA ASP A 681 3.25 53.84 16.87
C ASP A 681 2.57 53.99 18.26
N HIS A 682 3.01 53.29 19.32
CA HIS A 682 2.29 53.29 20.61
C HIS A 682 3.16 53.15 21.89
N ASP A 683 2.73 53.84 22.96
CA ASP A 683 3.42 53.97 24.26
C ASP A 683 3.43 52.72 25.16
N GLY A 684 4.63 52.34 25.62
CA GLY A 684 4.96 52.14 27.05
C GLY A 684 4.43 50.92 27.82
N SER A 685 3.96 49.83 27.21
CA SER A 685 3.50 48.62 27.94
C SER A 685 4.31 47.34 27.61
N GLU A 686 4.54 46.47 28.60
CA GLU A 686 5.31 45.21 28.48
C GLU A 686 4.76 44.20 27.45
N PHE A 687 3.46 44.32 27.13
CA PHE A 687 2.79 43.50 26.13
C PHE A 687 1.84 44.36 25.30
N LYS A 688 1.89 44.23 23.98
CA LYS A 688 0.98 44.93 23.07
C LYS A 688 -0.14 44.03 22.58
N ILE A 689 -1.39 44.52 22.60
CA ILE A 689 -2.50 43.89 21.88
C ILE A 689 -2.60 44.53 20.49
N VAL A 690 -1.97 43.92 19.49
CA VAL A 690 -2.04 44.39 18.09
C VAL A 690 -3.26 43.80 17.41
N THR A 691 -3.99 44.63 16.67
CA THR A 691 -5.08 44.15 15.82
C THR A 691 -4.56 43.87 14.42
N VAL A 692 -4.11 42.64 14.18
CA VAL A 692 -3.57 42.25 12.88
C VAL A 692 -4.71 42.06 11.87
N LYS A 693 -4.59 42.70 10.71
CA LYS A 693 -5.48 42.50 9.56
C LYS A 693 -5.17 41.14 8.94
N VAL A 694 -6.01 40.14 9.17
CA VAL A 694 -5.87 38.84 8.51
C VAL A 694 -6.69 38.86 7.22
N LYS A 695 -6.09 38.49 6.08
CA LYS A 695 -6.83 38.26 4.82
C LYS A 695 -7.95 37.26 5.09
N GLY A 696 -9.20 37.72 5.01
CA GLY A 696 -10.37 36.92 5.31
C GLY A 696 -10.60 35.82 4.27
N LYS A 697 -11.17 34.68 4.71
CA LYS A 697 -11.75 33.70 3.79
C LYS A 697 -12.86 34.35 2.97
N LYS A 698 -12.89 34.13 1.65
CA LYS A 698 -14.03 34.47 0.79
C LYS A 698 -15.29 33.84 1.38
N GLY A 699 -16.25 34.68 1.75
CA GLY A 699 -17.60 34.26 2.12
C GLY A 699 -18.53 34.73 1.02
N GLU A 700 -19.37 33.83 0.52
CA GLU A 700 -20.40 34.12 -0.47
C GLU A 700 -21.49 34.99 0.15
N ALA A 701 -21.50 36.25 -0.27
CA ALA A 701 -22.66 37.07 -0.62
C ALA A 701 -22.18 38.53 -0.65
N LEU A 702 -22.19 39.12 -1.86
CA LEU A 702 -21.94 40.54 -2.18
C LEU A 702 -20.52 41.06 -1.84
N GLY A 703 -19.61 40.91 -2.81
CA GLY A 703 -18.68 41.97 -3.26
C GLY A 703 -17.78 42.70 -2.26
N GLY A 704 -17.60 42.24 -1.02
CA GLY A 704 -16.77 42.94 -0.03
C GLY A 704 -15.95 41.97 0.82
N VAL A 705 -14.61 42.13 0.79
CA VAL A 705 -13.70 41.45 1.72
C VAL A 705 -14.01 41.94 3.14
N ARG A 706 -14.78 41.16 3.91
CA ARG A 706 -14.97 41.47 5.33
C ARG A 706 -13.68 41.19 6.09
N GLN A 707 -12.95 42.26 6.41
CA GLN A 707 -11.72 42.21 7.21
C GLN A 707 -12.02 41.64 8.60
N ILE A 708 -11.36 40.53 8.95
CA ILE A 708 -11.41 39.98 10.31
C ILE A 708 -10.22 40.56 11.07
N LYS A 709 -10.51 41.46 12.00
CA LYS A 709 -9.56 42.03 12.95
C LYS A 709 -9.26 41.00 14.04
N LYS A 710 -8.05 40.43 14.09
CA LYS A 710 -7.65 39.48 15.15
C LYS A 710 -6.72 40.20 16.13
N ARG A 711 -7.05 40.18 17.42
CA ARG A 711 -6.18 40.67 18.50
C ARG A 711 -5.07 39.64 18.74
N VAL A 712 -3.82 40.06 18.60
CA VAL A 712 -2.60 39.27 18.84
C VAL A 712 -1.83 39.95 19.97
N ILE A 713 -1.39 39.18 20.97
CA ILE A 713 -0.53 39.69 22.04
C ILE A 713 0.92 39.57 21.53
N ILE A 714 1.65 40.66 21.55
CA ILE A 714 3.04 40.77 21.09
C ILE A 714 3.89 41.27 22.28
N PRO A 715 4.93 40.53 22.71
CA PRO A 715 5.88 40.95 23.72
C PRO A 715 6.60 42.23 23.30
N TYR A 716 7.04 43.00 24.29
CA TYR A 716 7.91 44.15 24.05
C TYR A 716 9.31 43.74 23.55
N HIS A 717 9.79 42.55 23.90
CA HIS A 717 10.99 41.97 23.32
C HIS A 717 10.70 41.38 21.94
N MET A 718 11.25 42.03 20.92
CA MET A 718 11.14 41.61 19.52
C MET A 718 11.79 40.24 19.31
N PRO A 719 11.23 39.39 18.41
CA PRO A 719 11.94 38.23 17.89
C PRO A 719 13.30 38.65 17.32
N ASP A 720 14.35 37.94 17.70
CA ASP A 720 15.70 38.15 17.20
C ASP A 720 15.90 37.35 15.89
N LEU A 721 16.44 38.02 14.86
CA LEU A 721 16.80 37.37 13.59
C LEU A 721 17.64 36.09 13.78
N PRO A 722 18.63 36.05 14.71
CA PRO A 722 19.37 34.83 15.01
C PRO A 722 18.50 33.63 15.43
N LEU A 723 17.50 33.80 16.30
CA LEU A 723 16.60 32.71 16.68
C LEU A 723 15.76 32.19 15.51
N ILE A 724 15.27 33.09 14.65
CA ILE A 724 14.52 32.71 13.45
C ILE A 724 15.39 31.85 12.54
N GLU A 725 16.63 32.26 12.28
CA GLU A 725 17.56 31.50 11.45
C GLU A 725 17.96 30.15 12.08
N ARG A 726 18.14 30.10 13.41
CA ARG A 726 18.35 28.81 14.12
C ARG A 726 17.16 27.87 13.96
N TYR A 727 15.93 28.37 14.05
CA TYR A 727 14.75 27.54 13.79
C TYR A 727 14.69 27.06 12.35
N ARG A 728 14.99 27.91 11.37
CA ARG A 728 15.03 27.52 9.95
C ARG A 728 16.03 26.38 9.73
N HIS A 729 17.24 26.53 10.25
CA HIS A 729 18.28 25.50 10.18
C HIS A 729 17.85 24.18 10.87
N SER A 730 17.20 24.27 12.04
CA SER A 730 16.70 23.08 12.75
C SER A 730 15.60 22.36 11.97
N ILE A 731 14.72 23.11 11.30
CA ILE A 731 13.65 22.54 10.47
C ILE A 731 14.22 21.90 9.21
N ASP A 732 15.23 22.51 8.59
CA ASP A 732 15.92 21.92 7.44
C ASP A 732 16.60 20.60 7.81
N THR A 733 17.22 20.55 8.97
CA THR A 733 17.78 19.31 9.54
C THR A 733 16.67 18.27 9.74
N ALA A 734 15.54 18.67 10.32
CA ALA A 734 14.38 17.79 10.51
C ALA A 734 13.82 17.25 9.19
N VAL A 735 13.79 18.07 8.13
CA VAL A 735 13.39 17.66 6.77
C VAL A 735 14.33 16.58 6.24
N LYS A 736 15.66 16.77 6.35
CA LYS A 736 16.66 15.79 5.91
C LYS A 736 16.50 14.46 6.66
N LEU A 737 16.47 14.51 8.00
CA LEU A 737 16.26 13.34 8.86
C LEU A 737 14.94 12.63 8.55
N SER A 738 13.86 13.39 8.36
CA SER A 738 12.56 12.83 7.97
C SER A 738 12.58 12.17 6.59
N THR A 739 13.35 12.70 5.65
CA THR A 739 13.43 12.16 4.28
C THR A 739 14.22 10.85 4.27
N GLN A 740 15.29 10.76 5.08
CA GLN A 740 16.14 9.58 5.17
C GLN A 740 15.53 8.45 6.01
N ASN A 741 14.87 8.78 7.12
CA ASN A 741 14.46 7.77 8.11
C ASN A 741 12.97 7.44 8.09
N ASN A 742 12.10 8.35 7.66
CA ASN A 742 10.64 8.10 7.63
C ASN A 742 10.12 7.65 6.26
N LEU A 743 10.99 7.61 5.23
CA LEU A 743 10.68 7.09 3.90
C LEU A 743 11.54 5.87 3.59
N PRO A 744 10.98 4.83 2.95
CA PRO A 744 11.78 3.73 2.43
C PRO A 744 12.71 4.24 1.30
N PRO A 745 13.96 3.78 1.23
CA PRO A 745 14.90 4.19 0.19
C PRO A 745 14.45 3.71 -1.19
N ILE A 746 14.69 4.52 -2.23
CA ILE A 746 14.41 4.14 -3.62
C ILE A 746 15.67 3.48 -4.19
N ALA A 747 15.60 2.15 -4.34
CA ALA A 747 16.75 1.34 -4.76
C ALA A 747 17.02 1.42 -6.27
N GLY A 748 18.30 1.48 -6.62
CA GLY A 748 18.81 1.53 -8.00
C GLY A 748 18.85 2.94 -8.60
N ARG A 749 19.20 3.01 -9.90
CA ARG A 749 19.33 4.31 -10.59
C ARG A 749 17.95 4.90 -10.88
N THR A 750 17.72 6.08 -10.33
CA THR A 750 16.47 6.84 -10.46
C THR A 750 16.70 8.10 -11.29
N VAL A 751 15.94 8.26 -12.37
CA VAL A 751 15.92 9.50 -13.14
C VAL A 751 14.63 10.23 -12.83
N VAL A 752 14.70 11.51 -12.47
CA VAL A 752 13.54 12.33 -12.13
C VAL A 752 13.46 13.51 -13.08
N PHE A 753 12.33 13.64 -13.76
CA PHE A 753 11.98 14.76 -14.62
C PHE A 753 10.94 15.66 -13.96
N VAL A 754 11.32 16.91 -13.70
CA VAL A 754 10.44 17.95 -13.14
C VAL A 754 10.00 18.89 -14.26
N ASP A 755 8.70 18.95 -14.50
CA ASP A 755 8.12 19.88 -15.46
C ASP A 755 8.12 21.31 -14.92
N VAL A 756 8.78 22.22 -15.64
CA VAL A 756 8.85 23.65 -15.30
C VAL A 756 8.16 24.54 -16.34
N SER A 757 7.36 23.94 -17.24
CA SER A 757 6.65 24.63 -18.32
C SER A 757 5.62 25.65 -17.83
N GLY A 758 5.02 26.40 -18.77
CA GLY A 758 4.00 27.40 -18.46
C GLY A 758 2.72 26.80 -17.87
N SER A 759 2.33 25.59 -18.23
CA SER A 759 1.11 24.93 -17.72
C SER A 759 1.20 24.65 -16.21
N MET A 760 2.42 24.42 -15.72
CA MET A 760 2.74 24.20 -14.32
C MET A 760 2.66 25.47 -13.46
N ASP A 761 2.46 26.65 -14.05
CA ASP A 761 2.24 27.94 -13.36
C ASP A 761 0.81 28.10 -12.81
N THR A 762 0.12 26.97 -12.61
CA THR A 762 -1.25 26.94 -12.10
C THR A 762 -1.23 26.89 -10.57
N PRO A 763 -2.05 27.71 -9.88
CA PRO A 763 -2.16 27.67 -8.43
C PRO A 763 -2.69 26.33 -7.88
N VAL A 764 -2.14 25.89 -6.76
CA VAL A 764 -2.59 24.69 -6.02
C VAL A 764 -3.49 25.13 -4.85
N THR A 765 -4.76 24.73 -4.88
CA THR A 765 -5.86 25.25 -4.04
C THR A 765 -5.72 25.02 -2.53
N ARG A 766 -4.88 24.08 -2.08
CA ARG A 766 -4.61 23.83 -0.65
C ARG A 766 -3.15 23.52 -0.32
N ASN A 767 -2.18 24.15 -1.00
CA ASN A 767 -0.81 24.07 -0.49
C ASN A 767 -0.72 24.76 0.89
N LYS A 768 -0.29 24.01 1.91
CA LYS A 768 -0.10 24.46 3.29
C LYS A 768 1.27 25.10 3.51
N VAL A 769 2.09 25.18 2.46
CA VAL A 769 3.38 25.86 2.38
C VAL A 769 3.12 27.18 1.62
N PRO A 770 2.82 28.30 2.30
CA PRO A 770 2.55 29.60 1.69
C PRO A 770 3.52 30.05 0.60
N SER A 771 4.80 29.67 0.66
CA SER A 771 5.83 30.03 -0.32
C SER A 771 5.72 29.25 -1.63
N LEU A 772 5.11 28.06 -1.60
CA LEU A 772 4.95 27.18 -2.74
C LEU A 772 3.48 27.19 -3.16
N GLN A 773 3.09 28.00 -4.13
CA GLN A 773 1.68 28.16 -4.52
C GLN A 773 1.35 27.50 -5.85
N LYS A 774 2.36 27.08 -6.63
CA LYS A 774 2.22 26.61 -8.01
C LYS A 774 2.47 25.12 -8.12
N ALA A 775 1.94 24.47 -9.15
CA ALA A 775 2.20 23.05 -9.42
C ALA A 775 3.70 22.78 -9.63
N MET A 776 4.43 23.69 -10.29
CA MET A 776 5.90 23.56 -10.46
C MET A 776 6.65 23.57 -9.12
N ASP A 777 6.19 24.35 -8.14
CA ASP A 777 6.83 24.43 -6.82
C ASP A 777 6.72 23.07 -6.11
N VAL A 778 5.54 22.45 -6.20
CA VAL A 778 5.26 21.11 -5.67
C VAL A 778 6.10 20.06 -6.41
N ALA A 779 6.21 20.16 -7.73
CA ALA A 779 7.00 19.24 -8.56
C ALA A 779 8.49 19.29 -8.20
N ALA A 780 9.08 20.49 -8.11
CA ALA A 780 10.47 20.69 -7.73
C ALA A 780 10.75 20.14 -6.32
N LEU A 781 9.84 20.38 -5.39
CA LEU A 781 9.97 19.89 -4.03
C LEU A 781 9.92 18.35 -3.94
N ILE A 782 8.96 17.70 -4.62
CA ILE A 782 8.90 16.23 -4.67
C ILE A 782 10.16 15.67 -5.35
N GLY A 783 10.63 16.31 -6.43
CA GLY A 783 11.86 15.91 -7.12
C GLY A 783 13.09 15.94 -6.21
N LEU A 784 13.21 16.97 -5.37
CA LEU A 784 14.27 17.05 -4.35
C LEU A 784 14.15 15.99 -3.28
N MET A 785 12.93 15.71 -2.80
CA MET A 785 12.71 14.64 -1.83
C MET A 785 13.12 13.29 -2.40
N ILE A 786 12.76 12.99 -3.66
CA ILE A 786 13.20 11.77 -4.36
C ILE A 786 14.73 11.74 -4.47
N HIS A 787 15.35 12.86 -4.86
CA HIS A 787 16.81 12.97 -4.95
C HIS A 787 17.53 12.63 -3.64
N HIS A 788 16.95 13.00 -2.50
CA HIS A 788 17.53 12.68 -1.18
C HIS A 788 17.17 11.27 -0.69
N SER A 789 16.16 10.61 -1.27
CA SER A 789 15.66 9.30 -0.84
C SER A 789 16.20 8.14 -1.70
N ALA A 790 16.70 8.44 -2.89
CA ALA A 790 17.18 7.46 -3.86
C ALA A 790 18.69 7.19 -3.70
N GLU A 791 19.11 5.94 -3.93
CA GLU A 791 20.53 5.53 -3.85
C GLU A 791 21.41 6.23 -4.89
N ASP A 792 20.89 6.36 -6.12
CA ASP A 792 21.52 7.06 -7.24
C ASP A 792 20.42 7.85 -7.98
N CYS A 793 20.44 9.19 -7.89
CA CYS A 793 19.40 10.03 -8.47
C CYS A 793 19.93 11.08 -9.46
N HIS A 794 19.49 10.98 -10.71
CA HIS A 794 19.69 11.99 -11.74
C HIS A 794 18.46 12.91 -11.81
N LEU A 795 18.49 14.02 -11.08
CA LEU A 795 17.42 15.02 -11.09
C LEU A 795 17.57 15.98 -12.27
N ARG A 796 16.50 16.17 -13.04
CA ARG A 796 16.46 17.01 -14.24
C ARG A 796 15.17 17.83 -14.28
N ILE A 797 15.25 19.03 -14.82
CA ILE A 797 14.07 19.83 -15.18
C ILE A 797 13.82 19.72 -16.68
N PHE A 798 12.56 19.83 -17.11
CA PHE A 798 12.22 19.86 -18.53
C PHE A 798 11.10 20.85 -18.85
N SER A 799 11.13 21.34 -20.09
CA SER A 799 10.18 22.25 -20.72
C SER A 799 10.49 22.27 -22.23
N SER A 800 9.84 23.10 -23.04
CA SER A 800 10.30 23.32 -24.41
C SER A 800 11.72 23.85 -24.46
N PRO A 801 12.53 23.50 -25.46
CA PRO A 801 13.89 24.00 -25.60
C PRO A 801 13.89 25.51 -25.88
N SER A 802 14.89 26.23 -25.35
CA SER A 802 15.19 27.60 -25.80
C SER A 802 16.12 27.54 -27.03
N GLY A 803 15.63 27.90 -28.22
CA GLY A 803 16.41 27.78 -29.46
C GLY A 803 16.71 26.32 -29.83
N ASN A 804 17.94 26.02 -30.24
CA ASN A 804 18.38 24.65 -30.65
C ASN A 804 18.83 23.77 -29.47
N GLY A 805 18.49 24.13 -28.23
CA GLY A 805 18.87 23.38 -27.02
C GLY A 805 18.10 22.07 -26.83
N ARG A 806 18.46 21.30 -25.78
CA ARG A 806 17.68 20.14 -25.33
C ARG A 806 16.45 20.60 -24.53
N PRO A 807 15.34 19.85 -24.55
CA PRO A 807 14.16 20.15 -23.72
C PRO A 807 14.37 19.87 -22.23
N ASP A 808 15.53 19.32 -21.84
CA ASP A 808 15.87 18.97 -20.46
C ASP A 808 17.24 19.51 -20.02
N LEU A 809 17.33 19.88 -18.74
CA LEU A 809 18.56 20.34 -18.11
C LEU A 809 18.83 19.60 -16.79
N PRO A 810 20.09 19.22 -16.51
CA PRO A 810 20.46 18.61 -15.23
C PRO A 810 20.44 19.61 -14.05
N VAL A 811 20.17 19.07 -12.87
CA VAL A 811 20.25 19.79 -11.58
C VAL A 811 21.51 19.33 -10.84
N ASP A 812 22.67 19.87 -11.24
CA ASP A 812 23.97 19.40 -10.71
C ASP A 812 24.48 20.11 -9.45
N ASP A 813 23.86 21.22 -9.03
CA ASP A 813 24.33 22.04 -7.90
C ASP A 813 23.29 22.13 -6.77
N LEU A 814 23.31 21.12 -5.90
CA LEU A 814 22.43 21.01 -4.72
C LEU A 814 23.21 20.99 -3.40
N SER A 815 24.47 21.39 -3.41
CA SER A 815 25.33 21.31 -2.22
C SER A 815 25.06 22.48 -1.24
N GLY A 816 24.90 22.16 0.04
CA GLY A 816 25.02 23.12 1.15
C GLY A 816 23.75 23.83 1.66
N ASP A 817 22.72 24.03 0.85
CA ASP A 817 21.58 24.91 1.21
C ASP A 817 20.31 24.18 1.70
N SER A 818 19.32 24.93 2.20
CA SER A 818 18.03 24.36 2.65
C SER A 818 17.28 23.69 1.50
N ILE A 819 16.33 22.79 1.81
CA ILE A 819 15.53 22.16 0.76
C ILE A 819 14.74 23.20 -0.04
N LEU A 820 14.32 24.30 0.58
CA LEU A 820 13.56 25.36 -0.08
C LEU A 820 14.45 26.27 -0.92
N ASP A 821 15.67 26.53 -0.48
CA ASP A 821 16.66 27.24 -1.31
C ASP A 821 17.00 26.42 -2.55
N ASN A 822 17.14 25.10 -2.39
CA ASN A 822 17.29 24.18 -3.50
C ASN A 822 16.07 24.16 -4.45
N VAL A 823 14.84 24.28 -3.93
CA VAL A 823 13.65 24.47 -4.78
C VAL A 823 13.79 25.76 -5.59
N ASN A 824 14.18 26.87 -4.96
CA ASN A 824 14.35 28.15 -5.65
C ASN A 824 15.43 28.07 -6.74
N LYS A 825 16.58 27.43 -6.46
CA LYS A 825 17.65 27.19 -7.45
C LYS A 825 17.14 26.41 -8.67
N ILE A 826 16.34 25.35 -8.44
CA ILE A 826 15.70 24.59 -9.52
C ILE A 826 14.80 25.49 -10.36
N LEU A 827 13.97 26.31 -9.71
CA LEU A 827 13.03 27.21 -10.38
C LEU A 827 13.74 28.36 -11.11
N GLU A 828 14.91 28.80 -10.65
CA GLU A 828 15.74 29.80 -11.35
C GLU A 828 16.30 29.25 -12.67
N LYS A 829 16.71 27.98 -12.69
CA LYS A 829 17.17 27.31 -13.92
C LYS A 829 16.11 27.25 -15.03
N LYS A 830 14.81 27.38 -14.69
CA LYS A 830 13.72 27.50 -15.68
C LYS A 830 13.96 28.59 -16.72
N ARG A 831 14.67 29.68 -16.37
CA ARG A 831 14.98 30.80 -17.29
C ARG A 831 15.79 30.38 -18.52
N LEU A 832 16.45 29.22 -18.45
CA LEU A 832 17.24 28.63 -19.52
C LEU A 832 16.43 27.72 -20.47
N LEU A 833 15.12 27.60 -20.24
CA LEU A 833 14.20 26.81 -21.05
C LEU A 833 13.06 27.68 -21.58
N GLY A 834 12.38 27.19 -22.62
CA GLY A 834 11.17 27.79 -23.19
C GLY A 834 9.92 27.58 -22.33
N GLY A 835 8.76 27.97 -22.86
CA GLY A 835 7.49 27.95 -22.14
C GLY A 835 6.54 26.78 -22.42
N GLY A 836 6.76 26.01 -23.49
CA GLY A 836 5.94 24.85 -23.83
C GLY A 836 6.33 23.59 -23.05
N THR A 837 5.68 22.46 -23.34
CA THR A 837 5.82 21.22 -22.55
C THR A 837 6.26 20.07 -23.45
N ASP A 838 7.55 19.99 -23.74
CA ASP A 838 8.13 18.94 -24.58
C ASP A 838 8.77 17.85 -23.73
N PHE A 839 8.26 16.62 -23.84
CA PHE A 839 8.81 15.47 -23.11
C PHE A 839 10.24 15.16 -23.58
N PRO A 840 11.18 14.81 -22.68
CA PRO A 840 12.59 14.61 -23.00
C PRO A 840 12.88 13.26 -23.67
N PHE A 841 12.25 12.99 -24.82
CA PHE A 841 12.45 11.77 -25.61
C PHE A 841 13.92 11.51 -25.94
N GLN A 842 14.70 12.55 -26.24
CA GLN A 842 16.11 12.41 -26.61
C GLN A 842 16.97 11.87 -25.46
N TYR A 843 16.67 12.22 -24.21
CA TYR A 843 17.40 11.67 -23.06
C TYR A 843 17.25 10.15 -22.97
N ILE A 844 16.02 9.67 -23.14
CA ILE A 844 15.74 8.23 -23.08
C ILE A 844 16.37 7.53 -24.30
N ARG A 845 16.37 8.15 -25.48
CA ARG A 845 17.08 7.62 -26.67
C ARG A 845 18.57 7.48 -26.43
N ASP A 846 19.21 8.53 -25.91
CA ASP A 846 20.64 8.48 -25.59
C ASP A 846 20.94 7.36 -24.58
N ALA A 847 20.06 7.16 -23.59
CA ALA A 847 20.17 6.05 -22.64
C ALA A 847 20.00 4.68 -23.31
N ILE A 848 19.12 4.55 -24.31
CA ILE A 848 18.98 3.33 -25.13
C ILE A 848 20.27 3.07 -25.91
N ASP A 849 20.78 4.08 -26.61
CA ASP A 849 21.95 3.98 -27.48
C ASP A 849 23.21 3.63 -26.67
N ARG A 850 23.33 4.21 -25.47
CA ARG A 850 24.43 3.94 -24.52
C ARG A 850 24.22 2.67 -23.71
N LYS A 851 23.05 2.03 -23.81
CA LYS A 851 22.60 0.93 -22.93
C LYS A 851 22.72 1.27 -21.44
N GLU A 852 22.49 2.53 -21.10
CA GLU A 852 22.54 3.01 -19.72
C GLU A 852 21.30 2.49 -18.97
N LYS A 853 21.54 1.71 -17.90
CA LYS A 853 20.47 1.09 -17.11
C LYS A 853 19.85 2.10 -16.13
N ILE A 854 18.56 2.32 -16.27
CA ILE A 854 17.68 3.10 -15.38
C ILE A 854 16.71 2.12 -14.75
N ASP A 855 16.64 2.09 -13.42
CA ASP A 855 15.74 1.22 -12.67
C ASP A 855 14.37 1.88 -12.47
N THR A 856 14.37 3.19 -12.18
CA THR A 856 13.14 3.98 -11.97
C THR A 856 13.20 5.29 -12.75
N LEU A 857 12.14 5.59 -13.50
CA LEU A 857 11.97 6.86 -14.20
C LEU A 857 10.71 7.56 -13.66
N VAL A 858 10.87 8.74 -13.06
CA VAL A 858 9.77 9.51 -12.47
C VAL A 858 9.55 10.80 -13.26
N VAL A 859 8.30 11.09 -13.62
CA VAL A 859 7.89 12.33 -14.30
C VAL A 859 6.89 13.07 -13.42
N LEU A 860 7.24 14.30 -13.03
CA LEU A 860 6.41 15.18 -12.21
C LEU A 860 5.89 16.32 -13.11
N SER A 861 4.64 16.23 -13.56
CA SER A 861 4.03 17.16 -14.53
C SER A 861 2.54 17.31 -14.27
N ASP A 862 1.86 18.19 -15.01
CA ASP A 862 0.41 18.20 -15.11
C ASP A 862 -0.11 17.38 -16.30
N MET A 863 0.78 16.63 -16.95
CA MET A 863 0.52 15.79 -18.11
C MET A 863 -0.12 16.55 -19.29
N MET A 864 0.08 17.87 -19.36
CA MET A 864 -0.22 18.70 -20.54
C MET A 864 0.96 18.68 -21.53
N ILE A 865 1.51 17.49 -21.75
CA ILE A 865 2.67 17.26 -22.61
C ILE A 865 2.22 17.33 -24.08
N ALA A 866 2.97 18.07 -24.89
CA ALA A 866 2.72 18.12 -26.32
C ALA A 866 3.04 16.75 -26.96
N PRO A 867 2.16 16.24 -27.85
CA PRO A 867 2.43 14.99 -28.55
C PRO A 867 3.70 15.14 -29.39
N ASN A 868 4.48 14.06 -29.50
CA ASN A 868 5.75 14.06 -30.22
C ASN A 868 5.54 14.38 -31.72
N ARG A 869 5.67 15.64 -32.11
CA ARG A 869 5.43 16.09 -33.50
C ARG A 869 6.55 15.69 -34.47
N ASN A 870 7.75 15.37 -33.95
CA ASN A 870 8.96 15.19 -34.74
C ASN A 870 9.59 13.78 -34.59
N GLY A 871 8.90 12.81 -33.98
CA GLY A 871 9.48 11.49 -33.69
C GLY A 871 8.48 10.31 -33.69
N PRO A 872 8.95 9.08 -33.95
CA PRO A 872 8.11 7.90 -34.22
C PRO A 872 7.39 7.24 -33.02
N LEU A 873 7.47 7.77 -31.78
CA LEU A 873 6.94 7.07 -30.59
C LEU A 873 6.26 8.01 -29.58
N SER A 874 5.13 7.55 -29.03
CA SER A 874 4.48 8.09 -27.82
C SER A 874 5.31 7.81 -26.57
N ILE A 875 4.95 8.40 -25.42
CA ILE A 875 5.57 8.10 -24.11
C ILE A 875 5.56 6.59 -23.84
N GLY A 876 4.41 5.91 -23.98
CA GLY A 876 4.33 4.46 -23.84
C GLY A 876 5.19 3.70 -24.85
N GLY A 877 5.29 4.18 -26.09
CA GLY A 877 6.11 3.59 -27.13
C GLY A 877 7.61 3.58 -26.80
N ILE A 878 8.15 4.71 -26.35
CA ILE A 878 9.57 4.80 -25.99
C ILE A 878 9.91 4.03 -24.70
N MET A 879 8.98 3.96 -23.74
CA MET A 879 9.16 3.12 -22.54
C MET A 879 9.25 1.63 -22.93
N ARG A 880 8.39 1.17 -23.83
CA ARG A 880 8.40 -0.20 -24.33
C ARG A 880 9.71 -0.53 -25.06
N GLU A 881 10.19 0.37 -25.92
CA GLU A 881 11.48 0.22 -26.59
C GLU A 881 12.64 0.13 -25.59
N TYR A 882 12.66 1.02 -24.60
CA TYR A 882 13.68 1.02 -23.54
C TYR A 882 13.68 -0.31 -22.76
N ARG A 883 12.50 -0.81 -22.37
CA ARG A 883 12.37 -2.10 -21.67
C ARG A 883 12.88 -3.27 -22.50
N GLN A 884 12.57 -3.29 -23.80
CA GLN A 884 13.01 -4.33 -24.71
C GLN A 884 14.52 -4.33 -24.93
N LYS A 885 15.13 -3.15 -25.05
CA LYS A 885 16.54 -3.00 -25.43
C LYS A 885 17.51 -2.93 -24.24
N VAL A 886 17.08 -2.41 -23.09
CA VAL A 886 17.97 -2.08 -21.97
C VAL A 886 17.55 -2.75 -20.67
N ASN A 887 16.36 -2.43 -20.13
CA ASN A 887 15.94 -2.92 -18.81
C ASN A 887 14.45 -3.34 -18.79
N PRO A 888 14.14 -4.65 -18.89
CA PRO A 888 12.76 -5.14 -18.80
C PRO A 888 12.06 -4.78 -17.48
N GLY A 889 12.82 -4.53 -16.41
CA GLY A 889 12.31 -4.18 -15.10
C GLY A 889 12.18 -2.67 -14.82
N LEU A 890 12.26 -1.81 -15.85
CA LEU A 890 12.09 -0.36 -15.67
C LEU A 890 10.71 -0.05 -15.07
N LEU A 891 10.71 0.63 -13.93
CA LEU A 891 9.52 1.26 -13.36
C LEU A 891 9.38 2.69 -13.90
N PHE A 892 8.29 2.96 -14.62
CA PHE A 892 7.95 4.30 -15.10
C PHE A 892 6.81 4.87 -14.25
N VAL A 893 7.09 5.92 -13.48
CA VAL A 893 6.11 6.60 -12.63
C VAL A 893 5.80 7.98 -13.20
N SER A 894 4.53 8.20 -13.52
CA SER A 894 4.01 9.45 -14.02
C SER A 894 3.10 10.06 -12.96
N VAL A 895 3.46 11.23 -12.44
CA VAL A 895 2.70 11.94 -11.42
C VAL A 895 2.01 13.13 -12.08
N ASP A 896 0.69 13.02 -12.30
CA ASP A 896 -0.17 14.11 -12.76
C ASP A 896 -0.60 14.97 -11.56
N LEU A 897 0.09 16.08 -11.32
CA LEU A 897 -0.15 16.98 -10.20
C LEU A 897 -1.49 17.74 -10.28
N ARG A 898 -2.17 17.74 -11.44
CA ARG A 898 -3.45 18.44 -11.63
C ARG A 898 -4.64 17.50 -11.80
N GLY A 899 -4.43 16.25 -12.24
CA GLY A 899 -5.50 15.29 -12.50
C GLY A 899 -6.38 15.64 -13.69
N ALA A 900 -5.81 16.37 -14.64
CA ALA A 900 -6.52 16.90 -15.81
C ALA A 900 -5.67 16.83 -17.10
N GLY A 901 -4.51 16.17 -17.06
CA GLY A 901 -3.63 16.15 -18.22
C GLY A 901 -4.10 15.25 -19.34
N THR A 902 -3.80 15.66 -20.58
CA THR A 902 -4.23 14.97 -21.80
C THR A 902 -3.28 13.84 -22.21
N ALA A 903 -2.00 13.95 -21.87
CA ALA A 903 -0.98 12.95 -22.19
C ALA A 903 -1.09 11.67 -21.34
N VAL A 904 -2.02 11.64 -20.38
CA VAL A 904 -2.38 10.42 -19.63
C VAL A 904 -2.72 9.26 -20.58
N ASN A 905 -3.38 9.55 -21.69
CA ASN A 905 -3.74 8.54 -22.70
C ASN A 905 -2.54 8.03 -23.51
N GLU A 906 -1.39 8.71 -23.46
CA GLU A 906 -0.16 8.27 -24.12
C GLU A 906 0.64 7.28 -23.28
N ILE A 907 0.26 7.10 -22.01
CA ILE A 907 0.86 6.14 -21.10
C ILE A 907 0.12 4.82 -21.26
N ASP A 908 0.87 3.78 -21.64
CA ASP A 908 0.34 2.42 -21.75
C ASP A 908 0.17 1.82 -20.34
N LEU A 909 -0.99 2.06 -19.72
CA LEU A 909 -1.31 1.53 -18.40
C LEU A 909 -1.59 0.02 -18.39
N GLU A 910 -1.60 -0.64 -19.56
CA GLU A 910 -1.64 -2.10 -19.63
C GLU A 910 -0.29 -2.73 -19.26
N ASP A 911 0.80 -1.99 -19.42
CA ASP A 911 2.13 -2.39 -18.97
C ASP A 911 2.26 -2.16 -17.46
N GLU A 912 2.43 -3.24 -16.70
CA GLU A 912 2.55 -3.22 -15.23
C GLU A 912 3.76 -2.43 -14.73
N GLY A 913 4.76 -2.20 -15.58
CA GLY A 913 5.88 -1.31 -15.29
C GLY A 913 5.51 0.17 -15.34
N ASN A 914 4.34 0.55 -15.85
CA ASN A 914 3.86 1.93 -15.92
C ASN A 914 2.86 2.24 -14.80
N VAL A 915 3.13 3.33 -14.10
CA VAL A 915 2.35 3.76 -12.94
C VAL A 915 1.93 5.21 -13.15
N LEU A 916 0.63 5.45 -13.17
CA LEU A 916 0.08 6.81 -13.13
C LEU A 916 -0.45 7.09 -11.72
N VAL A 917 0.06 8.17 -11.14
CA VAL A 917 -0.39 8.71 -9.86
C VAL A 917 -0.97 10.08 -10.11
N THR A 918 -2.16 10.34 -9.58
CA THR A 918 -2.76 11.67 -9.66
C THR A 918 -2.67 12.39 -8.33
N GLY A 919 -2.14 13.61 -8.36
CA GLY A 919 -1.98 14.49 -7.22
C GLY A 919 -0.67 14.37 -6.49
N PHE A 920 -0.63 15.00 -5.32
CA PHE A 920 0.53 14.98 -4.45
C PHE A 920 0.16 14.61 -3.03
N SER A 921 0.92 13.67 -2.47
CA SER A 921 0.99 13.44 -1.03
C SER A 921 2.35 12.86 -0.69
N ASP A 922 2.68 12.93 0.59
CA ASP A 922 3.91 12.32 1.11
C ASP A 922 4.00 10.80 0.82
N ASN A 923 2.87 10.12 0.64
CA ASN A 923 2.84 8.69 0.31
C ASN A 923 3.24 8.38 -1.13
N ILE A 924 3.32 9.37 -2.02
CA ILE A 924 3.84 9.14 -3.37
C ILE A 924 5.27 8.65 -3.30
N LEU A 925 6.07 9.17 -2.37
CA LEU A 925 7.45 8.74 -2.16
C LEU A 925 7.50 7.28 -1.71
N ARG A 926 6.62 6.90 -0.79
CA ARG A 926 6.47 5.50 -0.38
C ARG A 926 6.04 4.59 -1.54
N LEU A 927 5.11 5.04 -2.38
CA LEU A 927 4.63 4.28 -3.55
C LEU A 927 5.72 4.11 -4.62
N ILE A 928 6.56 5.12 -4.84
CA ILE A 928 7.72 5.04 -5.74
C ILE A 928 8.73 4.02 -5.18
N ALA A 929 9.05 4.12 -3.89
CA ALA A 929 9.99 3.21 -3.22
C ALA A 929 9.50 1.75 -3.16
N GLU A 930 8.20 1.53 -2.95
CA GLU A 930 7.58 0.19 -2.91
C GLU A 930 7.30 -0.39 -4.32
N ARG A 931 7.70 0.31 -5.39
CA ARG A 931 7.66 -0.10 -6.81
C ARG A 931 6.27 -0.46 -7.37
N GLY A 932 5.34 0.50 -7.34
CA GLY A 932 4.29 0.63 -8.37
C GLY A 932 2.87 0.13 -8.05
N ASN A 933 1.99 0.22 -9.05
CA ASN A 933 0.52 0.13 -8.92
C ASN A 933 0.00 -1.23 -8.45
N GLU A 934 0.70 -2.33 -8.73
CA GLU A 934 0.37 -3.64 -8.16
C GLU A 934 0.57 -3.64 -6.64
N GLY A 935 1.60 -2.93 -6.16
CA GLY A 935 1.81 -2.67 -4.74
C GLY A 935 0.65 -1.89 -4.14
N GLN A 936 0.15 -0.84 -4.80
CA GLN A 936 -0.98 -0.05 -4.29
C GLN A 936 -2.29 -0.83 -4.32
N LEU A 937 -2.60 -1.51 -5.43
CA LEU A 937 -3.81 -2.32 -5.57
C LEU A 937 -3.77 -3.51 -4.60
N ALA A 938 -2.65 -4.25 -4.53
CA ALA A 938 -2.47 -5.34 -3.58
C ALA A 938 -2.47 -4.86 -2.13
N THR A 939 -1.94 -3.66 -1.85
CA THR A 939 -2.01 -3.02 -0.53
C THR A 939 -3.45 -2.77 -0.12
N VAL A 940 -4.27 -2.23 -1.04
CA VAL A 940 -5.70 -2.00 -0.80
C VAL A 940 -6.43 -3.34 -0.66
N GLU A 941 -6.14 -4.32 -1.50
CA GLU A 941 -6.73 -5.67 -1.41
C GLU A 941 -6.40 -6.36 -0.07
N GLY A 942 -5.16 -6.17 0.41
CA GLY A 942 -4.66 -6.66 1.69
C GLY A 942 -5.19 -5.91 2.92
N MET A 943 -5.91 -4.79 2.75
CA MET A 943 -6.46 -4.02 3.88
C MET A 943 -7.39 -4.83 4.78
N ARG A 944 -8.05 -5.86 4.24
CA ARG A 944 -8.88 -6.76 5.04
C ARG A 944 -8.09 -7.40 6.18
N ARG A 945 -6.95 -8.02 5.88
CA ARG A 945 -6.06 -8.64 6.88
C ARG A 945 -5.63 -7.62 7.93
N LYS A 946 -5.33 -6.40 7.52
CA LYS A 946 -4.94 -5.33 8.46
C LYS A 946 -6.07 -4.95 9.40
N VAL A 947 -7.31 -4.95 8.93
CA VAL A 947 -8.49 -4.74 9.77
C VAL A 947 -8.68 -5.91 10.74
N ASP A 948 -8.51 -7.16 10.28
CA ASP A 948 -8.55 -8.37 11.13
C ASP A 948 -7.52 -8.26 12.28
N GLU A 949 -6.27 -7.92 11.97
CA GLU A 949 -5.21 -7.75 12.98
C GLU A 949 -5.54 -6.66 14.01
N ILE A 950 -6.16 -5.56 13.59
CA ILE A 950 -6.58 -4.48 14.48
C ILE A 950 -7.69 -4.97 15.41
N GLN A 951 -8.65 -5.73 14.89
CA GLN A 951 -9.75 -6.29 15.68
C GLN A 951 -9.23 -7.32 16.69
N ASP A 952 -8.36 -8.24 16.26
CA ASP A 952 -7.71 -9.23 17.14
C ASP A 952 -6.93 -8.58 18.28
N ARG A 953 -6.16 -7.52 17.98
CA ARG A 953 -5.42 -6.76 19.00
C ARG A 953 -6.36 -6.09 20.00
N LYS A 954 -7.49 -5.57 19.55
CA LYS A 954 -8.51 -4.99 20.43
C LYS A 954 -9.16 -6.04 21.31
N GLU A 955 -9.52 -7.20 20.76
CA GLU A 955 -10.12 -8.29 21.53
C GLU A 955 -9.15 -8.85 22.57
N LYS A 956 -7.88 -9.04 22.21
CA LYS A 956 -6.83 -9.43 23.17
C LYS A 956 -6.64 -8.39 24.27
N LYS A 957 -6.73 -7.10 23.96
CA LYS A 957 -6.68 -6.01 24.95
C LYS A 957 -7.92 -5.90 25.82
N ALA A 958 -9.09 -6.34 25.35
CA ALA A 958 -10.32 -6.34 26.14
C ALA A 958 -10.44 -7.58 27.04
N LYS A 959 -9.76 -8.68 26.67
CA LYS A 959 -9.64 -9.91 27.48
C LYS A 959 -8.58 -9.82 28.57
N LYS A 960 -7.55 -8.99 28.37
CA LYS A 960 -6.58 -8.61 29.40
C LYS A 960 -7.17 -7.49 30.24
#